data_AF-A0A6A5UVA3-F1
#
_entry.id   AF-A0A6A5UVA3-F1
#
_cell.length_a   1.000
_cell.length_b   1.000
_cell.length_c   1.000
_cell.angle_alpha   90.00
_cell.angle_beta   90.00
_cell.angle_gamma   90.00
#
_symmetry.space_group_name_H-M   'P 1'
#
loop_
_entity.id
_entity.type
_entity.pdbx_description
1 polymer ?
#
loop_
_entity_poly.entity_id
_entity_poly.type
_entity_poly.pdbx_seq_one_letter_code
_entity_poly.pdbx_strand_id
1 'polypeptide(L)'
;MGLPEHIETRLFINGEFVESSEGKTFDITNPATLKLVAEVHEASEQDTDRAVASARAAFPAWSALSPAQRAPYLKKLASLIRENIAELAALEAASMGKPVGEFFEGYAAAGKFDYYSEAGHLIQGTTSVQTPGFLNMTLRQPYGVVAAIIPWNVPLLFLSNKVAPALIVGNTVVLKSSEKAPLTSAKLATLIQQAGFPPGVFNIITGFGNVSGSILSHHMDVRALSFTGSGRTGRLIQAAAAKSNLKAVFLELGGKSPAVVFEDADLAKAVQETGYSFQNNSGQVCMMNSRIYVQDTVFDKYIELFREYLNTRVKIGNPLEQGITHGPQADEAQHKAVLRYLELGKKSGDLLVGGSALSDREGYYVQPTVFTNTPEDAQIMKEEVFGPVVNINVFKTEEEVLAKANDTEFGLYAAVYTKDISRALRFAKGLEAGTVGINCTSPTTGVNDTPFGGYKSSGTGREGEPFTSLNNYLETKSSGAKMAEASASSASGLQPMRGHGTHRVHSSYGRLVGEVKEGEPIPRDSEETTPDEVDEPLEAEPVLDSVNDLHESLGTMMLDSTGRYRYVGAHSEIPFNAVVCTKIGREAEVRRDPRIIATPKVGLYPPPFPTTSSTDAPGSPGRAFFLPRRELCDYYVSRFLADVHSTHWFYSIEQFLYQVDSTYTGKSGPPSTSWMCSLYAILSLGAANYDEPSGQSPLPPGSPAASDVKSSEDYIVLAKELIPAVYDEADLDSIRALAIMSIALENLCSRTTSYLYMGASIQMAYSIGLHRDSLTPSVSSMEREQNRRIWWTLFTLDLEIASRGGSPTLIDERYLRITTPLPSEQILYPGMHTPLSWLSTSVSLCRLKREIIQAVYTERFMNSRTVSCTTISKLLLSLQGWHQLMPPHLKPDVPTPSTHKRAVAVLHLQYWSTIMLLCRPFLLYLVLKHSTMEVGKKIWFERMGKTCIDAAQKSLNVLEQMARDNTLSSLTSFDSTCLLRLVMVFILAFVHTKMPQYRSHIETSNSLMKSMEQIGFSKMVAEETPIRLADLGIPIETNEGNTSVLLDDDLIAQLWGNLDGNFMTPLQTQQSLDLAIDDTNYSDLNSDMLQMTNLDDSIVIDAHTVYSGYDYR
;
A
#
# COMPACT_ATOMS: atom_id res chain seq x y z
N MET A 1 -32.22 -28.70 -2.38
CA MET A 1 -31.10 -29.30 -3.13
C MET A 1 -31.03 -30.79 -2.78
N GLY A 2 -30.60 -31.64 -3.71
CA GLY A 2 -30.46 -33.08 -3.45
C GLY A 2 -29.00 -33.48 -3.23
N LEU A 3 -28.77 -34.56 -2.50
CA LEU A 3 -27.46 -35.21 -2.43
C LEU A 3 -27.15 -35.91 -3.77
N PRO A 4 -25.88 -36.03 -4.15
CA PRO A 4 -25.49 -36.81 -5.33
C PRO A 4 -25.80 -38.30 -5.11
N GLU A 5 -26.04 -39.03 -6.21
CA GLU A 5 -26.34 -40.47 -6.16
C GLU A 5 -25.16 -41.29 -5.64
N HIS A 6 -23.93 -40.86 -5.94
CA HIS A 6 -22.70 -41.46 -5.45
C HIS A 6 -21.86 -40.40 -4.73
N ILE A 7 -21.47 -40.70 -3.49
CA ILE A 7 -20.58 -39.87 -2.66
C ILE A 7 -19.25 -40.61 -2.58
N GLU A 8 -18.16 -39.98 -3.03
CA GLU A 8 -16.81 -40.51 -2.81
C GLU A 8 -16.44 -40.37 -1.33
N THR A 9 -16.02 -41.46 -0.69
CA THR A 9 -15.72 -41.51 0.75
C THR A 9 -14.38 -42.16 1.09
N ARG A 10 -13.61 -42.55 0.07
CA ARG A 10 -12.25 -43.10 0.23
C ARG A 10 -11.24 -42.01 0.58
N LEU A 11 -10.09 -42.45 1.09
CA LEU A 11 -8.96 -41.58 1.39
C LEU A 11 -8.31 -41.13 0.08
N PHE A 12 -7.82 -39.89 0.02
CA PHE A 12 -7.08 -39.39 -1.15
C PHE A 12 -5.59 -39.29 -0.83
N ILE A 13 -4.84 -40.30 -1.27
CA ILE A 13 -3.42 -40.46 -0.95
C ILE A 13 -2.65 -40.61 -2.26
N ASN A 14 -1.61 -39.81 -2.43
CA ASN A 14 -0.73 -39.88 -3.60
C ASN A 14 -1.48 -39.74 -4.94
N GLY A 15 -2.50 -38.89 -5.01
CA GLY A 15 -3.28 -38.67 -6.24
C GLY A 15 -4.35 -39.73 -6.52
N GLU A 16 -4.53 -40.72 -5.66
CA GLU A 16 -5.45 -41.84 -5.83
C GLU A 16 -6.47 -41.96 -4.69
N PHE A 17 -7.65 -42.48 -5.00
CA PHE A 17 -8.67 -42.82 -4.02
C PHE A 17 -8.46 -44.25 -3.52
N VAL A 18 -8.18 -44.39 -2.23
CA VAL A 18 -7.83 -45.67 -1.60
C VAL A 18 -8.72 -45.96 -0.39
N GLU A 19 -9.09 -47.21 -0.23
CA GLU A 19 -9.77 -47.69 0.97
C GLU A 19 -8.83 -47.63 2.19
N SER A 20 -9.41 -47.65 3.39
CA SER A 20 -8.65 -47.84 4.64
C SER A 20 -7.85 -49.14 4.56
N SER A 21 -6.56 -49.08 4.90
CA SER A 21 -5.68 -50.25 4.95
C SER A 21 -6.16 -51.33 5.93
N GLU A 22 -6.91 -50.95 6.96
CA GLU A 22 -7.51 -51.87 7.94
C GLU A 22 -8.98 -52.20 7.60
N GLY A 23 -9.50 -51.71 6.47
CA GLY A 23 -10.90 -51.86 6.07
C GLY A 23 -11.90 -51.15 6.99
N LYS A 24 -11.44 -50.26 7.88
CA LYS A 24 -12.29 -49.56 8.83
C LYS A 24 -13.05 -48.42 8.18
N THR A 25 -14.27 -48.24 8.63
CA THR A 25 -15.19 -47.19 8.22
C THR A 25 -15.99 -46.68 9.42
N PHE A 26 -16.61 -45.51 9.27
CA PHE A 26 -17.54 -44.96 10.24
C PHE A 26 -18.71 -44.25 9.55
N ASP A 27 -19.85 -44.21 10.23
CA ASP A 27 -21.09 -43.67 9.70
C ASP A 27 -21.17 -42.14 9.83
N ILE A 28 -21.53 -41.47 8.74
CA ILE A 28 -22.03 -40.09 8.77
C ILE A 28 -23.55 -40.13 8.80
N THR A 29 -24.12 -39.65 9.90
CA THR A 29 -25.56 -39.57 10.10
C THR A 29 -26.01 -38.12 9.99
N ASN A 30 -27.09 -37.88 9.24
CA ASN A 30 -27.62 -36.54 9.08
C ASN A 30 -28.23 -36.05 10.41
N PRO A 31 -27.72 -34.96 11.01
CA PRO A 31 -28.15 -34.51 12.34
C PRO A 31 -29.58 -33.96 12.39
N ALA A 32 -30.18 -33.64 11.24
CA ALA A 32 -31.57 -33.18 11.13
C ALA A 32 -32.58 -34.33 11.07
N THR A 33 -32.15 -35.51 10.58
CA THR A 33 -33.06 -36.64 10.31
C THR A 33 -32.66 -37.94 11.01
N LEU A 34 -31.47 -37.99 11.59
CA LEU A 34 -30.86 -39.16 12.22
C LEU A 34 -30.70 -40.38 11.27
N LYS A 35 -30.73 -40.15 9.96
CA LYS A 35 -30.54 -41.18 8.93
C LYS A 35 -29.10 -41.22 8.45
N LEU A 36 -28.62 -42.42 8.13
CA LEU A 36 -27.32 -42.63 7.50
C LEU A 36 -27.24 -41.88 6.16
N VAL A 37 -26.15 -41.14 5.96
CA VAL A 37 -25.82 -40.42 4.72
C VAL A 37 -24.79 -41.20 3.92
N ALA A 38 -23.69 -41.58 4.57
CA ALA A 38 -22.59 -42.29 3.94
C ALA A 38 -21.74 -43.03 4.97
N GLU A 39 -21.08 -44.11 4.52
CA GLU A 39 -20.05 -44.81 5.27
C GLU A 39 -18.67 -44.32 4.77
N VAL A 40 -17.84 -43.80 5.67
CA VAL A 40 -16.59 -43.10 5.34
C VAL A 40 -15.38 -43.87 5.85
N HIS A 41 -14.34 -43.99 5.01
CA HIS A 41 -13.14 -44.72 5.39
C HIS A 41 -12.36 -44.02 6.51
N GLU A 42 -11.96 -44.80 7.51
CA GLU A 42 -11.15 -44.34 8.64
C GLU A 42 -9.67 -44.61 8.34
N ALA A 43 -8.89 -43.53 8.22
CA ALA A 43 -7.45 -43.62 8.06
C ALA A 43 -6.80 -44.25 9.31
N SER A 44 -6.11 -45.37 9.09
CA SER A 44 -5.30 -46.02 10.11
C SER A 44 -3.97 -45.29 10.33
N GLU A 45 -3.14 -45.84 11.21
CA GLU A 45 -1.74 -45.43 11.31
C GLU A 45 -0.98 -45.62 10.01
N GLN A 46 -1.15 -46.78 9.37
CA GLN A 46 -0.49 -47.10 8.11
C GLN A 46 -0.91 -46.15 6.98
N ASP A 47 -2.19 -45.76 6.93
CA ASP A 47 -2.67 -44.81 5.92
C ASP A 47 -2.14 -43.40 6.17
N THR A 48 -2.07 -42.99 7.44
CA THR A 48 -1.51 -41.69 7.83
C THR A 48 -0.02 -41.62 7.47
N ASP A 49 0.74 -42.66 7.78
CA ASP A 49 2.16 -42.77 7.44
C ASP A 49 2.38 -42.80 5.92
N ARG A 50 1.54 -43.53 5.17
CA ARG A 50 1.56 -43.53 3.71
C ARG A 50 1.31 -42.14 3.12
N ALA A 51 0.37 -41.37 3.66
CA ALA A 51 0.09 -40.00 3.23
C ALA A 51 1.25 -39.05 3.54
N VAL A 52 1.90 -39.21 4.69
CA VAL A 52 3.10 -38.42 5.03
C VAL A 52 4.28 -38.81 4.14
N ALA A 53 4.46 -40.11 3.87
CA ALA A 53 5.51 -40.61 2.99
C ALA A 53 5.34 -40.10 1.54
N SER A 54 4.11 -40.09 1.00
CA SER A 54 3.85 -39.53 -0.33
C SER A 54 4.10 -38.02 -0.37
N ALA A 55 3.66 -37.28 0.65
CA ALA A 55 3.94 -35.84 0.78
C ALA A 55 5.44 -35.55 0.83
N ARG A 56 6.19 -36.34 1.60
CA ARG A 56 7.65 -36.23 1.69
C ARG A 56 8.33 -36.54 0.37
N ALA A 57 7.87 -37.56 -0.36
CA ALA A 57 8.42 -37.94 -1.66
C ALA A 57 8.17 -36.87 -2.73
N ALA A 58 7.01 -36.21 -2.71
CA ALA A 58 6.64 -35.16 -3.65
C ALA A 58 7.33 -33.80 -3.37
N PHE A 59 7.75 -33.56 -2.12
CA PHE A 59 8.26 -32.27 -1.67
C PHE A 59 9.45 -31.72 -2.48
N PRO A 60 10.50 -32.49 -2.82
CA PRO A 60 11.64 -31.97 -3.58
C PRO A 60 11.23 -31.39 -4.94
N ALA A 61 10.35 -32.09 -5.68
CA ALA A 61 9.89 -31.61 -6.99
C ALA A 61 8.95 -30.40 -6.86
N TRP A 62 8.04 -30.41 -5.88
CA TRP A 62 7.08 -29.32 -5.67
C TRP A 62 7.73 -28.03 -5.16
N SER A 63 8.67 -28.15 -4.22
CA SER A 63 9.38 -27.01 -3.65
C SER A 63 10.37 -26.36 -4.62
N ALA A 64 10.86 -27.12 -5.62
CA ALA A 64 11.72 -26.61 -6.69
C ALA A 64 10.99 -25.71 -7.70
N LEU A 65 9.66 -25.80 -7.79
CA LEU A 65 8.85 -24.91 -8.63
C LEU A 65 8.90 -23.47 -8.10
N SER A 66 8.72 -22.48 -8.97
CA SER A 66 8.45 -21.11 -8.54
C SER A 66 6.99 -20.96 -8.05
N PRO A 67 6.65 -19.93 -7.25
CA PRO A 67 5.27 -19.63 -6.93
C PRO A 67 4.37 -19.51 -8.18
N ALA A 68 4.88 -18.88 -9.25
CA ALA A 68 4.16 -18.74 -10.52
C ALA A 68 3.87 -20.09 -11.20
N GLN A 69 4.74 -21.08 -11.06
CA GLN A 69 4.51 -22.44 -11.59
C GLN A 69 3.53 -23.25 -10.72
N ARG A 70 3.40 -22.92 -9.43
CA ARG A 70 2.41 -23.55 -8.53
C ARG A 70 1.03 -22.93 -8.63
N ALA A 71 0.94 -21.64 -8.96
CA ALA A 71 -0.31 -20.87 -9.02
C ALA A 71 -1.41 -21.49 -9.91
N PRO A 72 -1.13 -22.03 -11.12
CA PRO A 72 -2.17 -22.59 -11.98
C PRO A 72 -2.99 -23.72 -11.35
N TYR A 73 -2.37 -24.57 -10.53
CA TYR A 73 -3.08 -25.66 -9.83
C TYR A 73 -4.10 -25.10 -8.83
N LEU A 74 -3.73 -24.04 -8.10
CA LEU A 74 -4.59 -23.37 -7.13
C LEU A 74 -5.75 -22.64 -7.84
N LYS A 75 -5.45 -21.89 -8.91
CA LYS A 75 -6.48 -21.20 -9.73
C LYS A 75 -7.46 -22.18 -10.36
N LYS A 76 -6.98 -23.32 -10.86
CA LYS A 76 -7.85 -24.35 -11.42
C LYS A 76 -8.75 -24.97 -10.35
N LEU A 77 -8.22 -25.26 -9.17
CA LEU A 77 -9.03 -25.75 -8.04
C LEU A 77 -10.09 -24.72 -7.61
N ALA A 78 -9.75 -23.43 -7.59
CA ALA A 78 -10.70 -22.36 -7.28
C ALA A 78 -11.87 -22.33 -8.28
N SER A 79 -11.61 -22.46 -9.58
CA SER A 79 -12.66 -22.60 -10.61
C SER A 79 -13.57 -23.80 -10.34
N LEU A 80 -12.97 -24.98 -10.09
CA LEU A 80 -13.72 -26.21 -9.86
C LEU A 80 -14.57 -26.15 -8.59
N ILE A 81 -14.09 -25.48 -7.53
CA ILE A 81 -14.89 -25.23 -6.32
C ILE A 81 -16.13 -24.40 -6.68
N ARG A 82 -15.97 -23.30 -7.43
CA ARG A 82 -17.09 -22.43 -7.85
C ARG A 82 -18.15 -23.19 -8.64
N GLU A 83 -17.71 -24.06 -9.54
CA GLU A 83 -18.58 -24.91 -10.36
C GLU A 83 -19.38 -25.93 -9.52
N ASN A 84 -18.92 -26.28 -8.32
CA ASN A 84 -19.50 -27.34 -7.48
C ASN A 84 -20.12 -26.84 -6.15
N ILE A 85 -20.33 -25.53 -5.97
CA ILE A 85 -20.82 -24.94 -4.70
C ILE A 85 -22.13 -25.56 -4.23
N ALA A 86 -23.09 -25.79 -5.12
CA ALA A 86 -24.40 -26.34 -4.76
C ALA A 86 -24.30 -27.76 -4.16
N GLU A 87 -23.41 -28.59 -4.72
CA GLU A 87 -23.17 -29.94 -4.22
C GLU A 87 -22.43 -29.91 -2.89
N LEU A 88 -21.40 -29.06 -2.77
CA LEU A 88 -20.67 -28.84 -1.52
C LEU A 88 -21.61 -28.39 -0.39
N ALA A 89 -22.52 -27.46 -0.67
CA ALA A 89 -23.54 -27.00 0.29
C ALA A 89 -24.45 -28.15 0.76
N ALA A 90 -24.91 -28.99 -0.17
CA ALA A 90 -25.78 -30.12 0.15
C ALA A 90 -25.06 -31.18 1.00
N LEU A 91 -23.78 -31.45 0.72
CA LEU A 91 -22.95 -32.37 1.51
C LEU A 91 -22.71 -31.85 2.93
N GLU A 92 -22.45 -30.56 3.11
CA GLU A 92 -22.26 -29.94 4.43
C GLU A 92 -23.56 -29.94 5.24
N ALA A 93 -24.67 -29.58 4.60
CA ALA A 93 -26.00 -29.65 5.19
C ALA A 93 -26.36 -31.06 5.65
N ALA A 94 -26.03 -32.08 4.85
CA ALA A 94 -26.29 -33.47 5.22
C ALA A 94 -25.33 -34.00 6.29
N SER A 95 -24.07 -33.55 6.31
CA SER A 95 -23.06 -34.06 7.26
C SER A 95 -23.20 -33.45 8.65
N MET A 96 -23.31 -32.12 8.74
CA MET A 96 -23.28 -31.39 10.01
C MET A 96 -24.53 -30.55 10.28
N GLY A 97 -25.42 -30.40 9.30
CA GLY A 97 -26.67 -29.68 9.50
C GLY A 97 -26.62 -28.18 9.24
N LYS A 98 -25.62 -27.68 8.52
CA LYS A 98 -25.55 -26.26 8.13
C LYS A 98 -26.61 -25.95 7.08
N PRO A 99 -27.46 -24.92 7.25
CA PRO A 99 -28.43 -24.55 6.22
C PRO A 99 -27.76 -24.19 4.89
N VAL A 100 -28.26 -24.73 3.77
CA VAL A 100 -27.69 -24.48 2.42
C VAL A 100 -27.73 -23.00 2.02
N GLY A 101 -28.70 -22.24 2.55
CA GLY A 101 -28.82 -20.80 2.33
C GLY A 101 -27.71 -19.98 3.00
N GLU A 102 -26.99 -20.56 3.97
CA GLU A 102 -25.90 -19.91 4.70
C GLU A 102 -24.51 -20.40 4.24
N PHE A 103 -24.43 -21.21 3.18
CA PHE A 103 -23.19 -21.81 2.71
C PHE A 103 -22.32 -20.84 1.90
N PHE A 104 -21.65 -19.92 2.59
CA PHE A 104 -20.72 -18.95 1.97
C PHE A 104 -19.31 -19.54 1.71
N GLU A 105 -19.00 -20.67 2.34
CA GLU A 105 -17.64 -21.24 2.41
C GLU A 105 -17.06 -21.62 1.05
N GLY A 106 -17.89 -22.09 0.11
CA GLY A 106 -17.44 -22.43 -1.24
C GLY A 106 -16.84 -21.21 -1.95
N TYR A 107 -17.53 -20.06 -1.88
CA TYR A 107 -17.02 -18.81 -2.45
C TYR A 107 -15.78 -18.31 -1.72
N ALA A 108 -15.79 -18.37 -0.39
CA ALA A 108 -14.65 -17.94 0.41
C ALA A 108 -13.41 -18.79 0.14
N ALA A 109 -13.55 -20.12 0.05
CA ALA A 109 -12.46 -21.04 -0.22
C ALA A 109 -11.89 -20.87 -1.63
N ALA A 110 -12.76 -20.74 -2.65
CA ALA A 110 -12.30 -20.42 -4.01
C ALA A 110 -11.53 -19.10 -4.04
N GLY A 111 -12.06 -18.06 -3.36
CA GLY A 111 -11.39 -16.77 -3.21
C GLY A 111 -10.02 -16.87 -2.53
N LYS A 112 -9.88 -17.72 -1.49
CA LYS A 112 -8.59 -17.95 -0.82
C LYS A 112 -7.58 -18.65 -1.73
N PHE A 113 -7.99 -19.66 -2.49
CA PHE A 113 -7.08 -20.31 -3.45
C PHE A 113 -6.60 -19.33 -4.53
N ASP A 114 -7.48 -18.49 -5.08
CA ASP A 114 -7.08 -17.46 -6.04
C ASP A 114 -6.14 -16.44 -5.40
N TYR A 115 -6.52 -15.90 -4.24
CA TYR A 115 -5.75 -14.88 -3.54
C TYR A 115 -4.33 -15.35 -3.21
N TYR A 116 -4.19 -16.56 -2.65
CA TYR A 116 -2.88 -17.10 -2.35
C TYR A 116 -2.09 -17.52 -3.59
N SER A 117 -2.75 -17.90 -4.69
CA SER A 117 -2.06 -18.23 -5.94
C SER A 117 -1.20 -17.07 -6.46
N GLU A 118 -1.59 -15.84 -6.16
CA GLU A 118 -0.88 -14.62 -6.56
C GLU A 118 0.09 -14.14 -5.48
N ALA A 119 -0.14 -14.52 -4.22
CA ALA A 119 0.61 -13.99 -3.07
C ALA A 119 1.95 -14.68 -2.77
N GLY A 120 2.27 -15.81 -3.41
CA GLY A 120 3.46 -16.61 -3.06
C GLY A 120 4.79 -15.88 -3.19
N HIS A 121 4.85 -14.78 -3.94
CA HIS A 121 6.05 -13.96 -4.14
C HIS A 121 6.25 -12.87 -3.07
N LEU A 122 5.26 -12.63 -2.20
CA LEU A 122 5.30 -11.58 -1.17
C LEU A 122 6.36 -11.85 -0.09
N ILE A 123 6.72 -13.11 0.13
CA ILE A 123 7.70 -13.49 1.15
C ILE A 123 9.08 -13.59 0.54
N GLN A 124 10.00 -12.73 1.00
CA GLN A 124 11.39 -12.73 0.58
C GLN A 124 12.34 -12.77 1.79
N GLY A 125 13.57 -13.17 1.56
CA GLY A 125 14.68 -13.05 2.50
C GLY A 125 15.16 -11.61 2.72
N THR A 126 16.06 -11.41 3.67
CA THR A 126 16.70 -10.13 3.96
C THR A 126 18.21 -10.23 3.78
N THR A 127 18.89 -9.15 3.45
CA THR A 127 20.35 -9.09 3.40
C THR A 127 20.88 -8.11 4.45
N SER A 128 22.10 -8.36 4.94
CA SER A 128 22.80 -7.51 5.89
C SER A 128 24.30 -7.49 5.59
N VAL A 129 24.88 -6.30 5.59
CA VAL A 129 26.32 -6.04 5.39
C VAL A 129 26.96 -5.40 6.62
N GLN A 130 26.28 -5.48 7.77
CA GLN A 130 26.72 -4.82 9.01
C GLN A 130 27.95 -5.46 9.65
N THR A 131 28.27 -6.71 9.30
CA THR A 131 29.50 -7.38 9.73
C THR A 131 30.60 -7.15 8.69
N PRO A 132 31.68 -6.43 9.00
CA PRO A 132 32.76 -6.17 8.06
C PRO A 132 33.32 -7.44 7.44
N GLY A 133 33.47 -7.46 6.11
CA GLY A 133 33.98 -8.62 5.38
C GLY A 133 32.98 -9.76 5.19
N PHE A 134 31.69 -9.57 5.53
CA PHE A 134 30.65 -10.57 5.33
C PHE A 134 29.43 -10.02 4.59
N LEU A 135 28.90 -10.80 3.65
CA LEU A 135 27.54 -10.64 3.13
C LEU A 135 26.65 -11.68 3.82
N ASN A 136 25.77 -11.21 4.70
CA ASN A 136 24.78 -12.04 5.36
C ASN A 136 23.45 -11.96 4.60
N MET A 137 22.76 -13.09 4.47
CA MET A 137 21.43 -13.16 3.88
C MET A 137 20.57 -14.16 4.65
N THR A 138 19.26 -13.92 4.68
CA THR A 138 18.27 -14.89 5.11
C THR A 138 17.54 -15.44 3.90
N LEU A 139 17.23 -16.73 3.92
CA LEU A 139 16.39 -17.42 2.95
C LEU A 139 15.10 -17.82 3.65
N ARG A 140 13.96 -17.66 2.98
CA ARG A 140 12.65 -18.10 3.45
C ARG A 140 12.31 -19.39 2.70
N GLN A 141 12.39 -20.54 3.36
CA GLN A 141 12.25 -21.85 2.72
C GLN A 141 11.04 -22.61 3.27
N PRO A 142 10.30 -23.39 2.45
CA PRO A 142 9.21 -24.21 2.96
C PRO A 142 9.71 -25.22 4.01
N TYR A 143 8.87 -25.51 5.00
CA TYR A 143 9.16 -26.47 6.06
C TYR A 143 9.36 -27.91 5.56
N GLY A 144 8.64 -28.31 4.51
CA GLY A 144 8.57 -29.70 4.07
C GLY A 144 7.13 -30.20 4.02
N VAL A 145 6.86 -31.29 4.76
CA VAL A 145 5.51 -31.80 4.95
C VAL A 145 4.80 -30.99 6.03
N VAL A 146 3.64 -30.45 5.69
CA VAL A 146 2.73 -29.73 6.58
C VAL A 146 1.50 -30.57 6.86
N ALA A 147 1.15 -30.73 8.13
CA ALA A 147 -0.13 -31.31 8.51
C ALA A 147 -1.18 -30.21 8.72
N ALA A 148 -2.36 -30.38 8.14
CA ALA A 148 -3.50 -29.50 8.37
C ALA A 148 -4.64 -30.29 9.00
N ILE A 149 -5.06 -29.94 10.21
CA ILE A 149 -6.19 -30.59 10.90
C ILE A 149 -7.30 -29.55 11.03
N ILE A 150 -8.42 -29.80 10.34
CA ILE A 150 -9.55 -28.86 10.23
C ILE A 150 -10.71 -29.25 11.15
N PRO A 151 -11.57 -28.30 11.55
CA PRO A 151 -12.74 -28.57 12.36
C PRO A 151 -13.91 -28.99 11.46
N TRP A 152 -15.07 -29.25 12.07
CA TRP A 152 -16.27 -29.71 11.38
C TRP A 152 -17.30 -28.62 11.09
N ASN A 153 -17.16 -27.42 11.68
CA ASN A 153 -18.21 -26.41 11.63
C ASN A 153 -18.14 -25.52 10.37
N VAL A 154 -16.96 -25.35 9.79
CA VAL A 154 -16.70 -24.56 8.58
C VAL A 154 -15.52 -25.19 7.79
N PRO A 155 -15.60 -26.50 7.44
CA PRO A 155 -14.43 -27.29 7.04
C PRO A 155 -13.75 -26.75 5.79
N LEU A 156 -14.51 -26.29 4.78
CA LEU A 156 -13.95 -25.87 3.51
C LEU A 156 -13.19 -24.53 3.64
N LEU A 157 -13.69 -23.61 4.47
CA LEU A 157 -12.98 -22.37 4.78
C LEU A 157 -11.64 -22.65 5.46
N PHE A 158 -11.63 -23.42 6.55
CA PHE A 158 -10.39 -23.71 7.29
C PHE A 158 -9.42 -24.57 6.50
N LEU A 159 -9.91 -25.43 5.61
CA LEU A 159 -9.08 -26.11 4.63
C LEU A 159 -8.34 -25.09 3.76
N SER A 160 -9.06 -24.17 3.11
CA SER A 160 -8.46 -23.20 2.19
C SER A 160 -7.46 -22.26 2.90
N ASN A 161 -7.79 -21.79 4.11
CA ASN A 161 -6.92 -20.92 4.92
C ASN A 161 -5.59 -21.58 5.32
N LYS A 162 -5.56 -22.91 5.42
CA LYS A 162 -4.35 -23.66 5.81
C LYS A 162 -3.56 -24.12 4.60
N VAL A 163 -4.27 -24.72 3.64
CA VAL A 163 -3.62 -25.45 2.55
C VAL A 163 -3.14 -24.51 1.45
N ALA A 164 -3.92 -23.49 1.09
CA ALA A 164 -3.52 -22.55 0.04
C ALA A 164 -2.17 -21.83 0.35
N PRO A 165 -1.96 -21.22 1.53
CA PRO A 165 -0.68 -20.61 1.87
C PRO A 165 0.46 -21.63 2.01
N ALA A 166 0.19 -22.84 2.53
CA ALA A 166 1.22 -23.88 2.65
C ALA A 166 1.72 -24.36 1.28
N LEU A 167 0.81 -24.62 0.34
CA LEU A 167 1.12 -25.11 -1.00
C LEU A 167 1.85 -24.06 -1.83
N ILE A 168 1.39 -22.80 -1.84
CA ILE A 168 1.98 -21.78 -2.72
C ILE A 168 3.43 -21.44 -2.36
N VAL A 169 3.82 -21.55 -1.08
CA VAL A 169 5.22 -21.37 -0.66
C VAL A 169 6.08 -22.63 -0.83
N GLY A 170 5.50 -23.72 -1.35
CA GLY A 170 6.23 -24.92 -1.77
C GLY A 170 6.23 -26.08 -0.77
N ASN A 171 5.39 -26.06 0.28
CA ASN A 171 5.19 -27.23 1.12
C ASN A 171 4.29 -28.26 0.43
N THR A 172 4.37 -29.51 0.87
CA THR A 172 3.36 -30.54 0.59
C THR A 172 2.48 -30.73 1.81
N VAL A 173 1.23 -31.14 1.59
CA VAL A 173 0.21 -31.13 2.65
C VAL A 173 -0.42 -32.50 2.84
N VAL A 174 -0.56 -32.88 4.11
CA VAL A 174 -1.46 -33.94 4.56
C VAL A 174 -2.57 -33.30 5.38
N LEU A 175 -3.76 -33.24 4.82
CA LEU A 175 -4.94 -32.72 5.49
C LEU A 175 -5.73 -33.84 6.13
N LYS A 176 -6.08 -33.68 7.40
CA LYS A 176 -7.04 -34.53 8.11
C LYS A 176 -8.34 -33.77 8.29
N SER A 177 -9.41 -34.25 7.64
CA SER A 177 -10.77 -33.73 7.80
C SER A 177 -11.37 -34.22 9.12
N SER A 178 -12.31 -33.46 9.70
CA SER A 178 -13.01 -33.94 10.88
C SER A 178 -13.93 -35.10 10.53
N GLU A 179 -13.95 -36.11 11.41
CA GLU A 179 -14.88 -37.23 11.39
C GLU A 179 -16.36 -36.82 11.43
N LYS A 180 -16.68 -35.59 11.86
CA LYS A 180 -18.08 -35.12 11.92
C LYS A 180 -18.57 -34.49 10.61
N ALA A 181 -17.66 -34.00 9.77
CA ALA A 181 -18.01 -33.34 8.50
C ALA A 181 -16.97 -33.65 7.41
N PRO A 182 -16.80 -34.92 6.99
CA PRO A 182 -15.75 -35.28 6.03
C PRO A 182 -16.16 -35.11 4.56
N LEU A 183 -17.47 -35.06 4.25
CA LEU A 183 -17.95 -35.25 2.89
C LEU A 183 -17.56 -34.11 1.93
N THR A 184 -17.49 -32.86 2.41
CA THR A 184 -17.01 -31.74 1.60
C THR A 184 -15.52 -31.83 1.30
N SER A 185 -14.72 -32.33 2.24
CA SER A 185 -13.29 -32.60 2.01
C SER A 185 -13.09 -33.74 1.02
N ALA A 186 -13.91 -34.79 1.10
CA ALA A 186 -13.87 -35.90 0.14
C ALA A 186 -14.29 -35.48 -1.27
N LYS A 187 -15.34 -34.66 -1.40
CA LYS A 187 -15.69 -34.03 -2.68
C LYS A 187 -14.55 -33.17 -3.21
N LEU A 188 -13.92 -32.37 -2.35
CA LEU A 188 -12.78 -31.54 -2.75
C LEU A 188 -11.60 -32.38 -3.27
N ALA A 189 -11.35 -33.58 -2.73
CA ALA A 189 -10.33 -34.49 -3.26
C ALA A 189 -10.56 -34.83 -4.74
N THR A 190 -11.82 -35.00 -5.18
CA THR A 190 -12.15 -35.21 -6.59
C THR A 190 -11.79 -33.98 -7.45
N LEU A 191 -11.98 -32.77 -6.90
CA LEU A 191 -11.63 -31.53 -7.58
C LEU A 191 -10.12 -31.29 -7.60
N ILE A 192 -9.39 -31.73 -6.57
CA ILE A 192 -7.93 -31.69 -6.50
C ILE A 192 -7.31 -32.59 -7.58
N GLN A 193 -7.86 -33.80 -7.75
CA GLN A 193 -7.44 -34.70 -8.83
C GLN A 193 -7.70 -34.07 -10.21
N GLN A 194 -8.87 -33.47 -10.41
CA GLN A 194 -9.22 -32.77 -11.66
C GLN A 194 -8.38 -31.51 -11.91
N ALA A 195 -7.96 -30.81 -10.85
CA ALA A 195 -7.05 -29.66 -10.94
C ALA A 195 -5.62 -30.06 -11.34
N GLY A 196 -5.30 -31.36 -11.30
CA GLY A 196 -4.03 -31.91 -11.80
C GLY A 196 -2.85 -31.74 -10.86
N PHE A 197 -3.08 -31.58 -9.55
CA PHE A 197 -1.97 -31.52 -8.59
C PHE A 197 -1.08 -32.76 -8.71
N PRO A 198 0.26 -32.63 -8.68
CA PRO A 198 1.14 -33.77 -8.73
C PRO A 198 0.87 -34.76 -7.58
N PRO A 199 0.95 -36.08 -7.82
CA PRO A 199 0.78 -37.10 -6.80
C PRO A 199 1.60 -36.80 -5.53
N GLY A 200 0.92 -36.83 -4.38
CA GLY A 200 1.53 -36.62 -3.07
C GLY A 200 1.63 -35.16 -2.63
N VAL A 201 1.44 -34.16 -3.51
CA VAL A 201 1.50 -32.74 -3.11
C VAL A 201 0.37 -32.37 -2.15
N PHE A 202 -0.84 -32.87 -2.41
CA PHE A 202 -2.02 -32.63 -1.60
C PHE A 202 -2.71 -33.97 -1.31
N ASN A 203 -2.65 -34.41 -0.05
CA ASN A 203 -3.30 -35.63 0.43
C ASN A 203 -4.43 -35.24 1.40
N ILE A 204 -5.57 -35.91 1.29
CA ILE A 204 -6.72 -35.75 2.20
C ILE A 204 -7.02 -37.10 2.82
N ILE A 205 -6.88 -37.17 4.14
CA ILE A 205 -7.28 -38.33 4.94
C ILE A 205 -8.45 -37.95 5.85
N THR A 206 -9.26 -38.94 6.18
CA THR A 206 -10.38 -38.80 7.10
C THR A 206 -10.22 -39.83 8.22
N GLY A 207 -10.59 -39.48 9.45
CA GLY A 207 -10.57 -40.42 10.57
C GLY A 207 -10.70 -39.71 11.91
N PHE A 208 -10.62 -40.43 13.03
CA PHE A 208 -10.77 -39.84 14.36
C PHE A 208 -9.52 -39.12 14.85
N GLY A 209 -9.72 -38.12 15.73
CA GLY A 209 -8.62 -37.31 16.28
C GLY A 209 -7.59 -38.10 17.10
N ASN A 210 -8.02 -39.13 17.83
CA ASN A 210 -7.16 -39.99 18.65
C ASN A 210 -6.30 -40.98 17.83
N VAL A 211 -6.61 -41.18 16.55
CA VAL A 211 -5.82 -42.01 15.64
C VAL A 211 -5.02 -41.10 14.70
N SER A 212 -5.55 -40.76 13.53
CA SER A 212 -4.84 -40.00 12.49
C SER A 212 -4.41 -38.60 12.95
N GLY A 213 -5.22 -37.93 13.77
CA GLY A 213 -4.88 -36.61 14.33
C GLY A 213 -3.69 -36.67 15.31
N SER A 214 -3.69 -37.67 16.19
CA SER A 214 -2.60 -37.93 17.13
C SER A 214 -1.30 -38.23 16.37
N ILE A 215 -1.37 -39.13 15.40
CA ILE A 215 -0.22 -39.52 14.59
C ILE A 215 0.39 -38.31 13.89
N LEU A 216 -0.40 -37.52 13.16
CA LEU A 216 0.10 -36.30 12.52
C LEU A 216 0.77 -35.33 13.50
N SER A 217 0.27 -35.24 14.74
CA SER A 217 0.83 -34.36 15.77
C SER A 217 2.20 -34.80 16.29
N HIS A 218 2.50 -36.10 16.31
CA HIS A 218 3.79 -36.64 16.76
C HIS A 218 4.64 -37.26 15.64
N HIS A 219 4.17 -37.27 14.39
CA HIS A 219 4.91 -37.84 13.27
C HIS A 219 6.22 -37.07 13.05
N MET A 220 7.32 -37.80 12.86
CA MET A 220 8.67 -37.22 12.82
C MET A 220 8.97 -36.47 11.51
N ASP A 221 8.32 -36.84 10.42
CA ASP A 221 8.50 -36.18 9.12
C ASP A 221 7.59 -34.96 8.89
N VAL A 222 6.60 -34.71 9.76
CA VAL A 222 5.79 -33.50 9.71
C VAL A 222 6.57 -32.35 10.35
N ARG A 223 6.77 -31.25 9.63
CA ARG A 223 7.62 -30.13 10.08
C ARG A 223 6.87 -28.89 10.53
N ALA A 224 5.63 -28.73 10.08
CA ALA A 224 4.68 -27.79 10.66
C ALA A 224 3.28 -28.41 10.71
N LEU A 225 2.47 -27.97 11.68
CA LEU A 225 1.10 -28.41 11.86
C LEU A 225 0.19 -27.21 12.14
N SER A 226 -0.84 -27.04 11.34
CA SER A 226 -1.92 -26.08 11.60
C SER A 226 -3.19 -26.81 12.05
N PHE A 227 -3.71 -26.44 13.22
CA PHE A 227 -4.90 -27.04 13.81
C PHE A 227 -5.95 -25.97 14.10
N THR A 228 -7.20 -26.25 13.73
CA THR A 228 -8.34 -25.50 14.25
C THR A 228 -9.27 -26.41 15.04
N GLY A 229 -9.66 -25.98 16.24
CA GLY A 229 -10.61 -26.74 17.07
C GLY A 229 -10.59 -26.33 18.54
N SER A 230 -10.84 -27.29 19.43
CA SER A 230 -10.96 -26.97 20.87
C SER A 230 -9.60 -26.74 21.54
N GLY A 231 -9.57 -25.83 22.53
CA GLY A 231 -8.35 -25.55 23.29
C GLY A 231 -7.77 -26.76 24.04
N ARG A 232 -8.62 -27.71 24.45
CA ARG A 232 -8.17 -29.00 25.01
C ARG A 232 -7.31 -29.78 24.01
N THR A 233 -7.78 -29.89 22.77
CA THR A 233 -7.07 -30.64 21.72
C THR A 233 -5.84 -29.88 21.23
N GLY A 234 -5.92 -28.55 21.10
CA GLY A 234 -4.77 -27.71 20.78
C GLY A 234 -3.60 -27.91 21.76
N ARG A 235 -3.87 -27.99 23.07
CA ARG A 235 -2.85 -28.31 24.09
C ARG A 235 -2.24 -29.70 23.91
N LEU A 236 -3.04 -30.70 23.54
CA LEU A 236 -2.53 -32.06 23.29
C LEU A 236 -1.62 -32.08 22.06
N ILE A 237 -2.00 -31.39 20.99
CA ILE A 237 -1.19 -31.27 19.77
C ILE A 237 0.13 -30.55 20.07
N GLN A 238 0.09 -29.43 20.79
CA GLN A 238 1.31 -28.72 21.19
C GLN A 238 2.23 -29.61 22.04
N ALA A 239 1.67 -30.39 22.97
CA ALA A 239 2.44 -31.32 23.79
C ALA A 239 3.03 -32.47 22.96
N ALA A 240 2.30 -33.00 21.98
CA ALA A 240 2.77 -34.06 21.09
C ALA A 240 3.87 -33.56 20.15
N ALA A 241 3.73 -32.35 19.61
CA ALA A 241 4.77 -31.67 18.83
C ALA A 241 6.05 -31.48 19.66
N ALA A 242 5.91 -31.00 20.89
CA ALA A 242 7.02 -30.80 21.81
C ALA A 242 7.75 -32.10 22.17
N LYS A 243 7.02 -33.20 22.36
CA LYS A 243 7.58 -34.52 22.71
C LYS A 243 8.22 -35.25 21.53
N SER A 244 7.88 -34.88 20.29
CA SER A 244 8.36 -35.56 19.08
C SER A 244 9.57 -34.85 18.48
N ASN A 245 9.34 -33.92 17.55
CA ASN A 245 10.38 -33.30 16.73
C ASN A 245 10.40 -31.76 16.80
N LEU A 246 9.67 -31.17 17.76
CA LEU A 246 9.54 -29.71 17.91
C LEU A 246 9.00 -29.01 16.65
N LYS A 247 8.16 -29.69 15.85
CA LYS A 247 7.48 -29.10 14.69
C LYS A 247 6.78 -27.79 15.05
N ALA A 248 6.75 -26.84 14.11
CA ALA A 248 6.00 -25.60 14.29
C ALA A 248 4.50 -25.91 14.43
N VAL A 249 3.82 -25.26 15.37
CA VAL A 249 2.38 -25.48 15.62
C VAL A 249 1.64 -24.15 15.58
N PHE A 250 0.63 -24.09 14.72
CA PHE A 250 -0.29 -22.96 14.59
C PHE A 250 -1.68 -23.41 15.05
N LEU A 251 -2.27 -22.64 15.97
CA LEU A 251 -3.51 -23.00 16.63
C LEU A 251 -4.53 -21.88 16.42
N GLU A 252 -5.68 -22.24 15.86
CA GLU A 252 -6.88 -21.41 15.84
C GLU A 252 -7.93 -22.10 16.72
N LEU A 253 -8.21 -21.52 17.89
CA LEU A 253 -9.03 -22.16 18.92
C LEU A 253 -10.33 -21.37 19.16
N GLY A 254 -11.14 -21.90 20.07
CA GLY A 254 -12.43 -21.33 20.43
C GLY A 254 -12.36 -19.91 21.02
N GLY A 255 -13.54 -19.32 21.20
CA GLY A 255 -13.70 -17.96 21.70
C GLY A 255 -14.82 -17.82 22.73
N LYS A 256 -14.74 -16.73 23.49
CA LYS A 256 -15.85 -16.21 24.30
C LYS A 256 -16.07 -14.73 24.01
N SER A 257 -16.28 -14.46 22.73
CA SER A 257 -16.20 -13.13 22.14
C SER A 257 -17.21 -12.15 22.71
N PRO A 258 -16.77 -10.99 23.24
CA PRO A 258 -17.67 -9.95 23.73
C PRO A 258 -18.17 -9.06 22.59
N ALA A 259 -19.38 -8.52 22.72
CA ALA A 259 -19.86 -7.36 21.98
C ALA A 259 -20.33 -6.30 22.99
N VAL A 260 -19.85 -5.06 22.86
CA VAL A 260 -20.21 -3.94 23.73
C VAL A 260 -21.08 -2.95 22.98
N VAL A 261 -22.25 -2.63 23.50
CA VAL A 261 -23.23 -1.73 22.88
C VAL A 261 -23.48 -0.53 23.79
N PHE A 262 -22.96 0.63 23.39
CA PHE A 262 -23.17 1.90 24.07
C PHE A 262 -24.51 2.53 23.71
N GLU A 263 -24.98 3.46 24.55
CA GLU A 263 -26.27 4.14 24.38
C GLU A 263 -26.37 5.00 23.12
N ASP A 264 -25.24 5.47 22.60
CA ASP A 264 -25.16 6.27 21.37
C ASP A 264 -25.10 5.41 20.10
N ALA A 265 -25.01 4.09 20.24
CA ALA A 265 -24.98 3.15 19.12
C ALA A 265 -26.26 3.20 18.28
N ASP A 266 -26.15 2.78 17.02
CA ASP A 266 -27.33 2.36 16.26
C ASP A 266 -27.80 1.00 16.80
N LEU A 267 -28.79 1.03 17.70
CA LEU A 267 -29.30 -0.17 18.37
C LEU A 267 -29.94 -1.16 17.39
N ALA A 268 -30.63 -0.67 16.35
CA ALA A 268 -31.28 -1.53 15.37
C ALA A 268 -30.23 -2.32 14.58
N LYS A 269 -29.16 -1.63 14.12
CA LYS A 269 -28.03 -2.27 13.45
C LYS A 269 -27.29 -3.24 14.39
N ALA A 270 -26.99 -2.80 15.62
CA ALA A 270 -26.30 -3.63 16.60
C ALA A 270 -27.06 -4.93 16.88
N VAL A 271 -28.38 -4.86 17.06
CA VAL A 271 -29.25 -6.04 17.24
C VAL A 271 -29.26 -6.95 16.01
N GLN A 272 -29.38 -6.40 14.81
CA GLN A 272 -29.38 -7.22 13.59
C GLN A 272 -28.10 -8.03 13.43
N GLU A 273 -26.95 -7.41 13.68
CA GLU A 273 -25.65 -8.04 13.48
C GLU A 273 -25.29 -8.99 14.63
N THR A 274 -25.52 -8.60 15.89
CA THR A 274 -25.29 -9.50 17.04
C THR A 274 -26.28 -10.66 17.07
N GLY A 275 -27.53 -10.45 16.65
CA GLY A 275 -28.52 -11.51 16.46
C GLY A 275 -28.10 -12.49 15.37
N TYR A 276 -27.52 -12.00 14.27
CA TYR A 276 -26.98 -12.87 13.21
C TYR A 276 -25.74 -13.64 13.68
N SER A 277 -24.81 -12.99 14.39
CA SER A 277 -23.63 -13.63 15.01
C SER A 277 -24.02 -14.82 15.87
N PHE A 278 -25.04 -14.63 16.70
CA PHE A 278 -25.61 -15.64 17.60
C PHE A 278 -26.30 -16.80 16.86
N GLN A 279 -26.99 -16.48 15.77
CA GLN A 279 -27.83 -17.43 15.04
C GLN A 279 -27.05 -18.24 13.99
N ASN A 280 -26.04 -17.64 13.37
CA ASN A 280 -25.28 -18.23 12.27
C ASN A 280 -24.79 -19.64 12.62
N ASN A 281 -25.02 -20.60 11.70
CA ASN A 281 -24.64 -22.00 11.90
C ASN A 281 -25.13 -22.61 13.23
N SER A 282 -26.29 -22.14 13.72
CA SER A 282 -26.86 -22.52 15.01
C SER A 282 -25.90 -22.32 16.18
N GLY A 283 -25.13 -21.22 16.16
CA GLY A 283 -24.16 -20.83 17.18
C GLY A 283 -22.86 -21.62 17.19
N GLN A 284 -22.61 -22.46 16.19
CA GLN A 284 -21.38 -23.27 16.06
C GLN A 284 -20.28 -22.49 15.33
N VAL A 285 -19.96 -21.30 15.85
CA VAL A 285 -18.99 -20.34 15.28
C VAL A 285 -18.03 -19.88 16.38
N CYS A 286 -16.72 -20.02 16.17
CA CYS A 286 -15.69 -19.68 17.17
C CYS A 286 -15.67 -18.19 17.54
N MET A 287 -16.05 -17.32 16.60
CA MET A 287 -16.11 -15.86 16.78
C MET A 287 -17.46 -15.37 17.33
N MET A 288 -18.43 -16.26 17.60
CA MET A 288 -19.78 -15.87 18.01
C MET A 288 -19.73 -14.94 19.21
N ASN A 289 -20.47 -13.82 19.14
CA ASN A 289 -20.63 -12.90 20.26
C ASN A 289 -21.54 -13.52 21.34
N SER A 290 -20.97 -14.45 22.10
CA SER A 290 -21.67 -15.21 23.15
C SER A 290 -21.81 -14.44 24.47
N ARG A 291 -21.13 -13.30 24.59
CA ARG A 291 -21.30 -12.32 25.67
C ARG A 291 -21.62 -10.97 25.05
N ILE A 292 -22.79 -10.42 25.32
CA ILE A 292 -23.19 -9.09 24.88
C ILE A 292 -23.34 -8.23 26.12
N TYR A 293 -22.68 -7.08 26.13
CA TYR A 293 -22.78 -6.08 27.19
C TYR A 293 -23.49 -4.86 26.62
N VAL A 294 -24.60 -4.46 27.23
CA VAL A 294 -25.42 -3.33 26.78
C VAL A 294 -25.51 -2.29 27.90
N GLN A 295 -25.38 -1.01 27.55
CA GLN A 295 -25.42 0.07 28.53
C GLN A 295 -26.81 0.16 29.17
N ASP A 296 -26.86 0.41 30.48
CA ASP A 296 -28.09 0.39 31.29
C ASP A 296 -29.21 1.28 30.76
N THR A 297 -28.88 2.44 30.22
CA THR A 297 -29.83 3.40 29.63
C THR A 297 -30.58 2.89 28.39
N VAL A 298 -30.06 1.87 27.70
CA VAL A 298 -30.64 1.32 26.45
C VAL A 298 -30.95 -0.18 26.51
N PHE A 299 -30.69 -0.83 27.64
CA PHE A 299 -30.83 -2.28 27.82
C PHE A 299 -32.21 -2.81 27.44
N ASP A 300 -33.28 -2.23 28.02
CA ASP A 300 -34.65 -2.70 27.77
C ASP A 300 -35.04 -2.60 26.29
N LYS A 301 -34.62 -1.50 25.63
CA LYS A 301 -34.89 -1.29 24.21
C LYS A 301 -34.14 -2.28 23.32
N TYR A 302 -32.88 -2.56 23.66
CA TYR A 302 -32.09 -3.55 22.98
C TYR A 302 -32.72 -4.95 23.10
N ILE A 303 -33.18 -5.33 24.29
CA ILE A 303 -33.85 -6.63 24.53
C ILE A 303 -35.16 -6.76 23.74
N GLU A 304 -35.97 -5.70 23.68
CA GLU A 304 -37.20 -5.67 22.87
C GLU A 304 -36.89 -5.96 21.39
N LEU A 305 -35.94 -5.23 20.81
CA LEU A 305 -35.52 -5.39 19.42
C LEU A 305 -34.88 -6.75 19.17
N PHE A 306 -34.09 -7.27 20.12
CA PHE A 306 -33.45 -8.59 20.00
C PHE A 306 -34.49 -9.71 19.96
N ARG A 307 -35.55 -9.63 20.78
CA ARG A 307 -36.69 -10.56 20.71
C ARG A 307 -37.41 -10.48 19.36
N GLU A 308 -37.64 -9.28 18.84
CA GLU A 308 -38.24 -9.08 17.52
C GLU A 308 -37.37 -9.72 16.41
N TYR A 309 -36.06 -9.53 16.47
CA TYR A 309 -35.12 -10.18 15.56
C TYR A 309 -35.27 -11.70 15.58
N LEU A 310 -35.27 -12.32 16.77
CA LEU A 310 -35.41 -13.76 16.91
C LEU A 310 -36.73 -14.27 16.30
N ASN A 311 -37.84 -13.56 16.55
CA ASN A 311 -39.16 -13.94 16.03
C ASN A 311 -39.29 -13.82 14.51
N THR A 312 -38.55 -12.90 13.89
CA THR A 312 -38.71 -12.57 12.46
C THR A 312 -37.66 -13.20 11.55
N ARG A 313 -36.44 -13.44 12.05
CA ARG A 313 -35.28 -13.87 11.25
C ARG A 313 -34.88 -15.32 11.46
N VAL A 314 -35.21 -15.92 12.60
CA VAL A 314 -34.84 -17.31 12.89
C VAL A 314 -35.88 -18.27 12.35
N LYS A 315 -35.47 -19.12 11.41
CA LYS A 315 -36.31 -20.16 10.80
C LYS A 315 -35.66 -21.52 11.02
N ILE A 316 -36.19 -22.25 12.01
CA ILE A 316 -35.71 -23.58 12.39
C ILE A 316 -36.33 -24.65 11.49
N GLY A 317 -35.50 -25.41 10.79
CA GLY A 317 -35.99 -26.46 9.90
C GLY A 317 -34.89 -27.33 9.31
N ASN A 318 -35.25 -28.07 8.26
CA ASN A 318 -34.32 -28.95 7.56
C ASN A 318 -33.25 -28.12 6.83
N PRO A 319 -31.96 -28.36 7.07
CA PRO A 319 -30.88 -27.56 6.48
C PRO A 319 -30.81 -27.65 4.94
N LEU A 320 -31.42 -28.65 4.30
CA LEU A 320 -31.49 -28.79 2.84
C LEU A 320 -32.60 -27.94 2.18
N GLU A 321 -33.50 -27.37 2.98
CA GLU A 321 -34.61 -26.53 2.51
C GLU A 321 -34.18 -25.07 2.34
N GLN A 322 -34.69 -24.44 1.27
CA GLN A 322 -34.42 -23.04 0.99
C GLN A 322 -35.09 -22.13 2.02
N GLY A 323 -34.36 -21.10 2.49
CA GLY A 323 -34.87 -20.12 3.44
C GLY A 323 -34.84 -20.53 4.91
N ILE A 324 -34.36 -21.73 5.24
CA ILE A 324 -34.00 -22.12 6.62
C ILE A 324 -32.72 -21.38 7.03
N THR A 325 -32.72 -20.85 8.26
CA THR A 325 -31.60 -20.09 8.83
C THR A 325 -31.09 -20.71 10.15
N HIS A 326 -31.77 -21.73 10.68
CA HIS A 326 -31.37 -22.44 11.90
C HIS A 326 -31.45 -23.96 11.68
N GLY A 327 -30.29 -24.62 11.68
CA GLY A 327 -30.16 -26.07 11.58
C GLY A 327 -30.00 -26.76 12.94
N PRO A 328 -29.82 -28.09 12.98
CA PRO A 328 -29.50 -28.82 14.20
C PRO A 328 -28.06 -28.55 14.68
N GLN A 329 -27.72 -29.01 15.87
CA GLN A 329 -26.32 -29.19 16.29
C GLN A 329 -25.69 -30.34 15.51
N ALA A 330 -24.38 -30.29 15.29
CA ALA A 330 -23.70 -31.19 14.36
C ALA A 330 -23.81 -32.68 14.70
N ASP A 331 -23.84 -33.03 15.99
CA ASP A 331 -24.00 -34.41 16.44
C ASP A 331 -24.61 -34.51 17.84
N GLU A 332 -24.86 -35.73 18.29
CA GLU A 332 -25.44 -36.00 19.61
C GLU A 332 -24.54 -35.49 20.75
N ALA A 333 -23.22 -35.58 20.57
CA ALA A 333 -22.26 -35.14 21.58
C ALA A 333 -22.31 -33.63 21.79
N GLN A 334 -22.34 -32.85 20.71
CA GLN A 334 -22.49 -31.41 20.76
C GLN A 334 -23.87 -31.02 21.30
N HIS A 335 -24.93 -31.70 20.86
CA HIS A 335 -26.28 -31.50 21.39
C HIS A 335 -26.35 -31.66 22.92
N LYS A 336 -25.85 -32.79 23.44
CA LYS A 336 -25.78 -33.05 24.89
C LYS A 336 -24.93 -32.00 25.62
N ALA A 337 -23.82 -31.56 25.03
CA ALA A 337 -22.97 -30.53 25.62
C ALA A 337 -23.71 -29.19 25.74
N VAL A 338 -24.41 -28.77 24.69
CA VAL A 338 -25.22 -27.54 24.70
C VAL A 338 -26.32 -27.64 25.75
N LEU A 339 -27.08 -28.74 25.80
CA LEU A 339 -28.14 -28.93 26.80
C LEU A 339 -27.60 -28.86 28.24
N ARG A 340 -26.41 -29.40 28.50
CA ARG A 340 -25.77 -29.27 29.81
C ARG A 340 -25.50 -27.80 30.17
N TYR A 341 -25.03 -26.99 29.22
CA TYR A 341 -24.83 -25.56 29.45
C TYR A 341 -26.15 -24.80 29.64
N LEU A 342 -27.24 -25.20 28.97
CA LEU A 342 -28.55 -24.61 29.24
C LEU A 342 -28.97 -24.81 30.71
N GLU A 343 -28.75 -26.00 31.26
CA GLU A 343 -29.04 -26.29 32.66
C GLU A 343 -28.14 -25.51 33.63
N LEU A 344 -26.88 -25.25 33.25
CA LEU A 344 -26.00 -24.37 34.03
C LEU A 344 -26.48 -22.91 33.97
N GLY A 345 -26.84 -22.42 32.78
CA GLY A 345 -27.36 -21.06 32.58
C GLY A 345 -28.63 -20.80 33.40
N LYS A 346 -29.58 -21.73 33.42
CA LYS A 346 -30.81 -21.64 34.23
C LYS A 346 -30.56 -21.57 35.74
N LYS A 347 -29.42 -22.10 36.20
CA LYS A 347 -29.04 -22.05 37.62
C LYS A 347 -28.34 -20.74 37.99
N SER A 348 -27.69 -20.08 37.04
CA SER A 348 -26.86 -18.90 37.30
C SER A 348 -27.47 -17.58 36.84
N GLY A 349 -28.30 -17.56 35.79
CA GLY A 349 -28.86 -16.34 35.20
C GLY A 349 -30.34 -16.48 34.86
N ASP A 350 -30.93 -15.36 34.47
CA ASP A 350 -32.35 -15.27 34.13
C ASP A 350 -32.58 -15.74 32.69
N LEU A 351 -33.41 -16.76 32.50
CA LEU A 351 -33.78 -17.26 31.18
C LEU A 351 -34.80 -16.30 30.53
N LEU A 352 -34.42 -15.71 29.40
CA LEU A 352 -35.23 -14.73 28.68
C LEU A 352 -36.02 -15.35 27.51
N VAL A 353 -35.36 -16.23 26.75
CA VAL A 353 -35.89 -16.91 25.54
C VAL A 353 -35.26 -18.31 25.45
N GLY A 354 -36.01 -19.30 24.99
CA GLY A 354 -35.49 -20.64 24.67
C GLY A 354 -35.23 -21.51 25.91
N GLY A 355 -34.07 -22.17 25.94
CA GLY A 355 -33.62 -22.97 27.08
C GLY A 355 -33.94 -24.46 27.01
N SER A 356 -34.35 -24.99 25.85
CA SER A 356 -34.61 -26.43 25.69
C SER A 356 -34.31 -26.95 24.29
N ALA A 357 -34.23 -28.28 24.16
CA ALA A 357 -34.26 -28.97 22.87
C ALA A 357 -35.66 -28.84 22.24
N LEU A 358 -35.74 -28.91 20.91
CA LEU A 358 -37.02 -29.00 20.21
C LEU A 358 -37.51 -30.45 20.24
N SER A 359 -38.61 -30.70 20.98
CA SER A 359 -39.22 -32.03 21.12
C SER A 359 -40.28 -32.34 20.05
N ASP A 360 -40.64 -31.37 19.22
CA ASP A 360 -41.64 -31.47 18.16
C ASP A 360 -41.11 -32.07 16.85
N ARG A 361 -39.81 -32.40 16.79
CA ARG A 361 -39.11 -32.87 15.60
C ARG A 361 -37.98 -33.84 15.95
N GLU A 362 -37.62 -34.66 14.98
CA GLU A 362 -36.41 -35.49 15.05
C GLU A 362 -35.15 -34.65 14.81
N GLY A 363 -33.99 -35.16 15.23
CA GLY A 363 -32.71 -34.49 15.06
C GLY A 363 -32.23 -33.68 16.27
N TYR A 364 -31.04 -33.11 16.17
CA TYR A 364 -30.32 -32.47 17.26
C TYR A 364 -30.61 -30.96 17.40
N TYR A 365 -31.88 -30.58 17.38
CA TYR A 365 -32.29 -29.17 17.39
C TYR A 365 -32.34 -28.55 18.79
N VAL A 366 -31.79 -27.35 18.94
CA VAL A 366 -31.80 -26.56 20.18
C VAL A 366 -32.45 -25.21 19.93
N GLN A 367 -33.30 -24.75 20.84
CA GLN A 367 -33.88 -23.41 20.73
C GLN A 367 -32.80 -22.34 20.88
N PRO A 368 -32.84 -21.26 20.07
CA PRO A 368 -32.05 -20.07 20.35
C PRO A 368 -32.32 -19.61 21.79
N THR A 369 -31.27 -19.60 22.62
CA THR A 369 -31.38 -19.36 24.05
C THR A 369 -30.67 -18.07 24.45
N VAL A 370 -31.38 -17.22 25.20
CA VAL A 370 -30.86 -15.95 25.72
C VAL A 370 -30.96 -15.95 27.24
N PHE A 371 -29.83 -15.74 27.90
CA PHE A 371 -29.77 -15.48 29.34
C PHE A 371 -29.45 -14.00 29.60
N THR A 372 -29.99 -13.46 30.69
CA THR A 372 -29.67 -12.13 31.21
C THR A 372 -29.24 -12.22 32.67
N ASN A 373 -28.70 -11.13 33.24
CA ASN A 373 -28.31 -11.06 34.66
C ASN A 373 -27.42 -12.24 35.11
N THR A 374 -26.53 -12.69 34.24
CA THR A 374 -25.68 -13.85 34.52
C THR A 374 -24.39 -13.38 35.21
N PRO A 375 -24.04 -13.89 36.40
CA PRO A 375 -22.80 -13.54 37.09
C PRO A 375 -21.56 -13.76 36.20
N GLU A 376 -20.59 -12.84 36.23
CA GLU A 376 -19.40 -12.90 35.36
C GLU A 376 -18.53 -14.14 35.63
N ASP A 377 -18.56 -14.67 36.86
CA ASP A 377 -17.84 -15.89 37.29
C ASP A 377 -18.61 -17.19 36.98
N ALA A 378 -19.83 -17.11 36.45
CA ALA A 378 -20.60 -18.28 36.06
C ALA A 378 -19.89 -19.04 34.93
N GLN A 379 -19.95 -20.38 34.96
CA GLN A 379 -19.32 -21.22 33.93
C GLN A 379 -19.79 -20.87 32.51
N ILE A 380 -21.07 -20.54 32.33
CA ILE A 380 -21.62 -20.16 31.02
C ILE A 380 -21.08 -18.81 30.51
N MET A 381 -20.47 -17.98 31.37
CA MET A 381 -19.77 -16.76 30.99
C MET A 381 -18.28 -17.01 30.69
N LYS A 382 -17.67 -18.05 31.29
CA LYS A 382 -16.24 -18.36 31.11
C LYS A 382 -15.95 -19.41 30.04
N GLU A 383 -16.85 -20.35 29.82
CA GLU A 383 -16.64 -21.48 28.93
C GLU A 383 -17.35 -21.30 27.58
N GLU A 384 -16.75 -21.83 26.52
CA GLU A 384 -17.33 -21.89 25.18
C GLU A 384 -18.44 -22.96 25.14
N VAL A 385 -19.64 -22.55 24.76
CA VAL A 385 -20.82 -23.43 24.61
C VAL A 385 -20.86 -24.06 23.22
N PHE A 386 -20.51 -23.28 22.20
CA PHE A 386 -20.51 -23.67 20.79
C PHE A 386 -21.88 -24.19 20.30
N GLY A 387 -22.91 -23.41 20.61
CA GLY A 387 -24.31 -23.63 20.24
C GLY A 387 -25.08 -22.32 20.37
N PRO A 388 -26.39 -22.29 20.11
CA PRO A 388 -27.16 -21.05 19.95
C PRO A 388 -27.54 -20.49 21.33
N VAL A 389 -26.53 -20.08 22.10
CA VAL A 389 -26.66 -19.60 23.48
C VAL A 389 -25.86 -18.31 23.68
N VAL A 390 -26.54 -17.25 24.10
CA VAL A 390 -25.93 -15.92 24.36
C VAL A 390 -26.31 -15.41 25.75
N ASN A 391 -25.36 -14.75 26.41
CA ASN A 391 -25.60 -14.02 27.65
C ASN A 391 -25.57 -12.52 27.34
N ILE A 392 -26.63 -11.81 27.75
CA ILE A 392 -26.78 -10.36 27.56
C ILE A 392 -26.81 -9.70 28.94
N ASN A 393 -25.72 -9.04 29.31
CA ASN A 393 -25.53 -8.39 30.60
C ASN A 393 -25.52 -6.86 30.47
N VAL A 394 -25.81 -6.19 31.58
CA VAL A 394 -25.79 -4.72 31.66
C VAL A 394 -24.43 -4.19 32.12
N PHE A 395 -24.06 -2.99 31.69
CA PHE A 395 -22.93 -2.23 32.22
C PHE A 395 -23.26 -0.75 32.39
N LYS A 396 -22.46 -0.03 33.20
CA LYS A 396 -22.67 1.41 33.46
C LYS A 396 -21.55 2.30 32.94
N THR A 397 -20.29 1.89 33.07
CA THR A 397 -19.14 2.72 32.65
C THR A 397 -18.26 2.01 31.64
N GLU A 398 -17.49 2.81 30.87
CA GLU A 398 -16.53 2.30 29.88
C GLU A 398 -15.47 1.41 30.54
N GLU A 399 -14.95 1.80 31.71
CA GLU A 399 -13.89 1.10 32.41
C GLU A 399 -14.38 -0.26 32.94
N GLU A 400 -15.59 -0.29 33.49
CA GLU A 400 -16.22 -1.51 33.99
C GLU A 400 -16.39 -2.54 32.87
N VAL A 401 -16.98 -2.12 31.74
CA VAL A 401 -17.29 -3.05 30.66
C VAL A 401 -16.05 -3.53 29.93
N LEU A 402 -15.02 -2.69 29.80
CA LEU A 402 -13.75 -3.11 29.23
C LEU A 402 -13.08 -4.19 30.08
N ALA A 403 -13.10 -4.04 31.42
CA ALA A 403 -12.59 -5.04 32.34
C ALA A 403 -13.38 -6.36 32.24
N LYS A 404 -14.72 -6.30 32.22
CA LYS A 404 -15.59 -7.49 32.05
C LYS A 404 -15.38 -8.18 30.70
N ALA A 405 -15.28 -7.41 29.62
CA ALA A 405 -15.07 -7.93 28.27
C ALA A 405 -13.75 -8.72 28.18
N ASN A 406 -12.68 -8.24 28.83
CA ASN A 406 -11.37 -8.88 28.85
C ASN A 406 -11.23 -10.00 29.90
N ASP A 407 -12.14 -10.11 30.87
CA ASP A 407 -12.13 -11.13 31.94
C ASP A 407 -12.53 -12.52 31.41
N THR A 408 -11.66 -13.09 30.59
CA THR A 408 -11.73 -14.42 30.02
C THR A 408 -10.34 -14.88 29.56
N GLU A 409 -10.12 -16.20 29.55
CA GLU A 409 -8.90 -16.81 28.98
C GLU A 409 -8.89 -16.81 27.45
N PHE A 410 -10.02 -16.47 26.82
CA PHE A 410 -10.16 -16.39 25.36
C PHE A 410 -9.83 -14.98 24.85
N GLY A 411 -9.57 -14.86 23.55
CA GLY A 411 -9.24 -13.59 22.91
C GLY A 411 -9.33 -13.63 21.38
N LEU A 412 -10.33 -14.31 20.82
CA LEU A 412 -10.46 -14.45 19.35
C LEU A 412 -10.99 -13.18 18.69
N TYR A 413 -12.27 -12.89 18.93
CA TYR A 413 -12.99 -11.76 18.34
C TYR A 413 -13.61 -10.89 19.44
N ALA A 414 -13.77 -9.59 19.19
CA ALA A 414 -14.57 -8.68 20.02
C ALA A 414 -15.26 -7.64 19.14
N ALA A 415 -16.29 -6.97 19.66
CA ALA A 415 -16.93 -5.86 18.96
C ALA A 415 -17.34 -4.73 19.90
N VAL A 416 -17.38 -3.50 19.36
CA VAL A 416 -17.88 -2.30 20.03
C VAL A 416 -18.79 -1.51 19.09
N TYR A 417 -19.96 -1.12 19.58
CA TYR A 417 -20.92 -0.27 18.89
C TYR A 417 -21.06 1.06 19.62
N THR A 418 -20.74 2.15 18.93
CA THR A 418 -20.71 3.53 19.45
C THR A 418 -20.59 4.52 18.28
N LYS A 419 -21.15 5.72 18.40
CA LYS A 419 -20.91 6.83 17.44
C LYS A 419 -19.71 7.68 17.85
N ASP A 420 -19.31 7.63 19.11
CA ASP A 420 -18.06 8.23 19.58
C ASP A 420 -16.82 7.48 19.03
N ILE A 421 -16.11 8.13 18.10
CA ILE A 421 -14.88 7.60 17.47
C ILE A 421 -13.75 7.46 18.49
N SER A 422 -13.63 8.37 19.46
CA SER A 422 -12.57 8.29 20.47
C SER A 422 -12.80 7.09 21.38
N ARG A 423 -14.05 6.82 21.76
CA ARG A 423 -14.43 5.59 22.46
C ARG A 423 -14.16 4.35 21.62
N ALA A 424 -14.57 4.35 20.36
CA ALA A 424 -14.33 3.24 19.45
C ALA A 424 -12.84 2.87 19.39
N LEU A 425 -11.96 3.86 19.26
CA LEU A 425 -10.50 3.64 19.22
C LEU A 425 -9.92 3.23 20.58
N ARG A 426 -10.46 3.74 21.71
CA ARG A 426 -10.09 3.24 23.05
C ARG A 426 -10.43 1.77 23.22
N PHE A 427 -11.60 1.33 22.77
CA PHE A 427 -12.02 -0.07 22.81
C PHE A 427 -11.22 -0.93 21.83
N ALA A 428 -10.96 -0.44 20.62
CA ALA A 428 -10.11 -1.14 19.65
C ALA A 428 -8.71 -1.41 20.19
N LYS A 429 -8.14 -0.47 20.95
CA LYS A 429 -6.86 -0.65 21.64
C LYS A 429 -6.95 -1.50 22.92
N GLY A 430 -8.06 -1.36 23.66
CA GLY A 430 -8.20 -1.92 25.00
C GLY A 430 -8.71 -3.36 25.04
N LEU A 431 -9.47 -3.81 24.03
CA LEU A 431 -10.00 -5.17 23.98
C LEU A 431 -8.89 -6.17 23.64
N GLU A 432 -8.73 -7.20 24.47
CA GLU A 432 -7.71 -8.24 24.32
C GLU A 432 -8.18 -9.34 23.36
N ALA A 433 -8.43 -8.97 22.11
CA ALA A 433 -8.85 -9.87 21.04
C ALA A 433 -7.99 -9.68 19.78
N GLY A 434 -7.82 -10.73 18.98
CA GLY A 434 -7.06 -10.63 17.74
C GLY A 434 -7.79 -9.93 16.59
N THR A 435 -9.12 -9.85 16.67
CA THR A 435 -9.93 -9.02 15.77
C THR A 435 -10.96 -8.23 16.58
N VAL A 436 -11.05 -6.92 16.33
CA VAL A 436 -12.03 -6.04 16.97
C VAL A 436 -12.88 -5.34 15.90
N GLY A 437 -14.18 -5.65 15.88
CA GLY A 437 -15.16 -4.95 15.04
C GLY A 437 -15.62 -3.64 15.68
N ILE A 438 -15.59 -2.55 14.91
CA ILE A 438 -16.14 -1.25 15.32
C ILE A 438 -17.39 -0.99 14.48
N ASN A 439 -18.55 -0.91 15.13
CA ASN A 439 -19.86 -0.77 14.48
C ASN A 439 -20.15 -1.87 13.43
N CYS A 440 -19.52 -3.02 13.62
CA CYS A 440 -19.71 -4.28 12.91
C CYS A 440 -19.30 -5.44 13.84
N THR A 441 -19.74 -6.66 13.56
CA THR A 441 -19.33 -7.84 14.35
C THR A 441 -19.31 -9.12 13.52
N SER A 442 -18.89 -10.23 14.15
CA SER A 442 -18.90 -11.58 13.59
C SER A 442 -20.26 -11.92 12.91
N PRO A 443 -20.26 -12.60 11.75
CA PRO A 443 -19.12 -13.14 11.03
C PRO A 443 -18.49 -12.14 10.04
N THR A 444 -18.54 -10.83 10.31
CA THR A 444 -17.83 -9.84 9.47
C THR A 444 -16.32 -10.11 9.52
N THR A 445 -15.82 -10.75 8.48
CA THR A 445 -14.40 -10.91 8.16
C THR A 445 -13.98 -9.90 7.10
N GLY A 446 -14.54 -8.68 7.16
CA GLY A 446 -14.49 -7.64 6.13
C GLY A 446 -13.10 -7.05 5.84
N VAL A 447 -12.04 -7.76 6.23
CA VAL A 447 -10.66 -7.43 5.95
C VAL A 447 -9.93 -8.74 5.63
N ASN A 448 -10.16 -9.28 4.42
CA ASN A 448 -9.41 -10.41 3.87
C ASN A 448 -7.90 -10.11 3.70
N ASP A 449 -7.57 -8.83 3.77
CA ASP A 449 -6.28 -8.18 3.80
C ASP A 449 -5.75 -7.94 5.22
N THR A 450 -6.40 -8.46 6.28
CA THR A 450 -5.88 -8.45 7.66
C THR A 450 -5.77 -9.83 8.29
N PRO A 451 -4.79 -10.05 9.18
CA PRO A 451 -4.60 -11.34 9.83
C PRO A 451 -5.75 -11.64 10.81
N PHE A 452 -6.21 -12.88 10.80
CA PHE A 452 -7.18 -13.43 11.72
C PHE A 452 -6.51 -14.40 12.70
N GLY A 453 -6.87 -14.34 13.97
CA GLY A 453 -6.48 -15.37 14.94
C GLY A 453 -6.49 -14.88 16.38
N GLY A 454 -6.27 -15.79 17.34
CA GLY A 454 -6.52 -15.53 18.76
C GLY A 454 -5.40 -14.83 19.56
N TYR A 455 -5.81 -14.06 20.56
CA TYR A 455 -5.03 -13.73 21.76
C TYR A 455 -5.20 -14.84 22.82
N LYS A 456 -4.32 -14.85 23.83
CA LYS A 456 -4.41 -15.75 25.00
C LYS A 456 -4.56 -17.22 24.58
N SER A 457 -5.54 -17.94 25.15
CA SER A 457 -5.79 -19.35 24.84
C SER A 457 -6.60 -19.58 23.55
N SER A 458 -7.00 -18.52 22.83
CA SER A 458 -7.72 -18.64 21.55
C SER A 458 -6.81 -18.97 20.38
N GLY A 459 -5.49 -18.98 20.53
CA GLY A 459 -4.61 -19.46 19.45
C GLY A 459 -3.18 -18.94 19.47
N THR A 460 -2.39 -19.46 18.54
CA THR A 460 -1.01 -19.06 18.25
C THR A 460 -0.78 -19.07 16.75
N GLY A 461 -0.21 -17.98 16.21
CA GLY A 461 -0.18 -17.74 14.76
C GLY A 461 -1.38 -16.94 14.27
N ARG A 462 -1.44 -16.66 12.97
CA ARG A 462 -2.56 -15.97 12.32
C ARG A 462 -2.79 -16.51 10.91
N GLU A 463 -4.03 -16.56 10.47
CA GLU A 463 -4.45 -16.97 9.13
C GLU A 463 -5.12 -15.80 8.36
N GLY A 464 -5.42 -15.97 7.07
CA GLY A 464 -6.18 -15.00 6.28
C GLY A 464 -5.33 -14.04 5.43
N GLU A 465 -4.59 -13.12 6.03
CA GLU A 465 -3.76 -12.13 5.31
C GLU A 465 -2.45 -12.76 4.79
N PRO A 466 -2.01 -12.46 3.56
CA PRO A 466 -0.97 -13.25 2.92
C PRO A 466 0.38 -13.19 3.59
N PHE A 467 0.88 -12.00 3.92
CA PHE A 467 2.20 -11.85 4.49
C PHE A 467 2.31 -12.65 5.80
N THR A 468 1.34 -12.51 6.69
CA THR A 468 1.34 -13.19 7.98
C THR A 468 1.10 -14.69 7.82
N SER A 469 0.15 -15.10 6.97
CA SER A 469 -0.21 -16.51 6.81
C SER A 469 0.87 -17.32 6.10
N LEU A 470 1.50 -16.76 5.05
CA LEU A 470 2.59 -17.42 4.34
C LEU A 470 3.82 -17.59 5.25
N ASN A 471 4.06 -16.64 6.16
CA ASN A 471 5.15 -16.73 7.12
C ASN A 471 5.01 -17.89 8.11
N ASN A 472 3.79 -18.39 8.38
CA ASN A 472 3.60 -19.60 9.19
C ASN A 472 4.19 -20.85 8.52
N TYR A 473 4.32 -20.87 7.19
CA TYR A 473 4.72 -22.08 6.46
C TYR A 473 6.14 -22.01 5.90
N LEU A 474 6.96 -21.10 6.43
CA LEU A 474 8.32 -20.83 5.99
C LEU A 474 9.32 -20.79 7.16
N GLU A 475 10.42 -21.51 6.99
CA GLU A 475 11.60 -21.50 7.86
C GLU A 475 12.59 -20.41 7.41
N THR A 476 13.25 -19.77 8.38
CA THR A 476 14.30 -18.78 8.08
C THR A 476 15.67 -19.41 8.20
N LYS A 477 16.42 -19.45 7.09
CA LYS A 477 17.81 -19.90 7.06
C LYS A 477 18.75 -18.72 6.88
N SER A 478 19.63 -18.47 7.84
CA SER A 478 20.70 -17.48 7.70
C SER A 478 21.93 -18.09 7.04
N SER A 479 22.52 -17.36 6.09
CA SER A 479 23.77 -17.70 5.42
C SER A 479 24.69 -16.47 5.44
N GLY A 480 25.95 -16.66 5.79
CA GLY A 480 26.97 -15.61 5.76
C GLY A 480 28.13 -16.02 4.87
N ALA A 481 28.41 -15.23 3.84
CA ALA A 481 29.55 -15.42 2.97
C ALA A 481 30.67 -14.46 3.38
N LYS A 482 31.85 -15.01 3.74
CA LYS A 482 33.05 -14.20 3.94
C LYS A 482 33.52 -13.69 2.57
N MET A 483 33.54 -12.38 2.40
CA MET A 483 34.04 -11.74 1.20
C MET A 483 35.57 -11.72 1.27
N ALA A 484 36.25 -12.16 0.21
CA ALA A 484 37.71 -12.16 0.15
C ALA A 484 38.25 -10.72 0.26
N GLU A 485 39.26 -10.51 1.10
CA GLU A 485 40.06 -9.29 1.05
C GLU A 485 40.86 -9.31 -0.25
N ALA A 486 40.73 -8.26 -1.06
CA ALA A 486 41.57 -8.11 -2.24
C ALA A 486 43.03 -8.02 -1.78
N SER A 487 43.84 -9.04 -2.08
CA SER A 487 45.28 -9.01 -1.89
C SER A 487 45.85 -7.87 -2.75
N ALA A 488 46.38 -6.84 -2.11
CA ALA A 488 47.08 -5.76 -2.79
C ALA A 488 48.41 -6.26 -3.38
N SER A 489 48.38 -6.81 -4.60
CA SER A 489 49.57 -7.06 -5.40
C SER A 489 49.73 -5.97 -6.47
N SER A 490 50.62 -5.02 -6.16
CA SER A 490 51.41 -4.16 -7.06
C SER A 490 50.89 -3.87 -8.48
N ALA A 491 50.44 -2.63 -8.70
CA ALA A 491 50.69 -1.92 -9.96
C ALA A 491 51.14 -0.49 -9.65
N SER A 492 52.44 -0.30 -9.87
CA SER A 492 53.26 0.90 -9.77
C SER A 492 52.75 2.08 -10.58
N GLY A 493 52.84 3.28 -10.00
CA GLY A 493 52.98 4.50 -10.79
C GLY A 493 52.31 5.74 -10.21
N LEU A 494 52.86 6.30 -9.12
CA LEU A 494 53.18 7.74 -8.97
C LEU A 494 53.60 8.03 -7.52
N GLN A 495 54.83 8.53 -7.38
CA GLN A 495 55.44 8.89 -6.10
C GLN A 495 54.80 10.15 -5.48
N PRO A 496 54.88 10.30 -4.14
CA PRO A 496 54.27 11.38 -3.39
C PRO A 496 55.23 12.57 -3.20
N MET A 497 54.77 13.80 -3.44
CA MET A 497 55.48 15.02 -3.03
C MET A 497 55.03 15.45 -1.63
N ARG A 498 56.03 15.55 -0.76
CA ARG A 498 56.02 15.79 0.69
C ARG A 498 55.61 17.22 1.08
N GLY A 499 55.19 17.36 2.35
CA GLY A 499 55.41 18.54 3.20
C GLY A 499 54.29 18.74 4.23
N HIS A 500 54.32 18.07 5.39
CA HIS A 500 54.92 18.51 6.67
C HIS A 500 53.93 19.13 7.67
N GLY A 501 53.91 18.59 8.90
CA GLY A 501 53.36 19.25 10.11
C GLY A 501 52.26 18.46 10.85
N THR A 502 52.54 17.29 11.42
CA THR A 502 52.62 17.05 12.89
C THR A 502 51.34 17.33 13.70
N HIS A 503 50.69 16.29 14.23
CA HIS A 503 50.78 15.93 15.66
C HIS A 503 50.15 14.54 15.95
N ARG A 504 50.91 13.74 16.70
CA ARG A 504 50.54 12.42 17.29
C ARG A 504 49.43 12.58 18.33
N VAL A 505 48.64 11.53 18.60
CA VAL A 505 48.74 10.68 19.82
C VAL A 505 48.14 9.28 19.59
N HIS A 506 48.86 8.30 20.13
CA HIS A 506 48.72 6.85 20.26
C HIS A 506 47.35 6.22 20.59
N SER A 507 47.15 4.99 20.10
CA SER A 507 46.80 3.84 20.95
C SER A 507 47.17 2.49 20.29
N SER A 508 48.21 1.88 20.84
CA SER A 508 48.63 0.46 20.86
C SER A 508 47.50 -0.54 21.17
N TYR A 509 47.53 -1.86 20.99
CA TYR A 509 48.37 -2.92 20.38
C TYR A 509 47.52 -4.21 20.53
N GLY A 510 47.68 -5.23 19.67
CA GLY A 510 47.18 -6.58 19.99
C GLY A 510 47.06 -7.55 18.82
N ARG A 511 48.17 -8.20 18.47
CA ARG A 511 48.39 -9.18 17.38
C ARG A 511 48.03 -10.62 17.80
N LEU A 512 47.81 -11.50 16.81
CA LEU A 512 48.33 -12.90 16.62
C LEU A 512 47.48 -13.57 15.51
N VAL A 513 47.86 -13.69 14.22
CA VAL A 513 48.93 -14.43 13.48
C VAL A 513 48.74 -15.96 13.37
N GLY A 514 48.74 -16.46 12.12
CA GLY A 514 49.04 -17.85 11.69
C GLY A 514 48.29 -18.26 10.40
N GLU A 515 48.74 -17.89 9.19
CA GLU A 515 49.58 -18.65 8.22
C GLU A 515 48.92 -19.92 7.61
N VAL A 516 48.43 -19.91 6.36
CA VAL A 516 49.07 -20.07 5.01
C VAL A 516 49.19 -21.54 4.54
N LYS A 517 48.62 -21.87 3.36
CA LYS A 517 49.34 -22.43 2.20
C LYS A 517 48.46 -22.66 0.95
N GLU A 518 49.01 -22.21 -0.17
CA GLU A 518 48.60 -22.24 -1.58
C GLU A 518 48.82 -23.61 -2.26
N GLY A 519 48.24 -23.79 -3.46
CA GLY A 519 48.57 -24.89 -4.38
C GLY A 519 47.67 -25.00 -5.62
N GLU A 520 47.85 -24.08 -6.55
CA GLU A 520 47.41 -24.02 -7.97
C GLU A 520 48.03 -25.15 -8.88
N PRO A 521 47.86 -25.22 -10.24
CA PRO A 521 46.70 -24.93 -11.12
C PRO A 521 46.59 -25.76 -12.48
N ILE A 522 45.50 -25.53 -13.25
CA ILE A 522 45.22 -25.70 -14.73
C ILE A 522 45.48 -27.07 -15.45
N PRO A 523 45.05 -27.31 -16.73
CA PRO A 523 44.01 -26.72 -17.60
C PRO A 523 43.19 -27.71 -18.50
N ARG A 524 42.21 -27.14 -19.23
CA ARG A 524 41.88 -27.36 -20.67
C ARG A 524 41.13 -28.63 -21.14
N ASP A 525 39.96 -28.42 -21.75
CA ASP A 525 39.69 -28.50 -23.22
C ASP A 525 38.14 -28.51 -23.41
N SER A 526 37.54 -27.53 -24.10
CA SER A 526 37.26 -27.47 -25.56
C SER A 526 36.42 -28.68 -26.02
N GLU A 527 35.27 -28.59 -26.68
CA GLU A 527 34.87 -27.75 -27.81
C GLU A 527 33.37 -28.03 -28.11
N GLU A 528 32.65 -27.01 -28.58
CA GLU A 528 31.67 -27.05 -29.71
C GLU A 528 30.48 -28.06 -29.70
N THR A 529 29.23 -27.75 -30.06
CA THR A 529 28.67 -26.68 -30.93
C THR A 529 27.13 -26.59 -30.76
N THR A 530 26.65 -25.38 -31.03
CA THR A 530 25.31 -24.76 -31.22
C THR A 530 24.31 -25.52 -32.13
N PRO A 531 22.99 -25.19 -32.21
CA PRO A 531 22.44 -23.82 -32.35
C PRO A 531 21.02 -23.52 -31.78
N ASP A 532 20.62 -22.26 -32.00
CA ASP A 532 19.27 -21.66 -31.94
C ASP A 532 18.83 -21.20 -30.53
N GLU A 533 18.96 -19.91 -30.14
CA GLU A 533 18.21 -18.74 -30.67
C GLU A 533 16.76 -19.16 -30.99
N VAL A 534 15.73 -18.65 -30.33
CA VAL A 534 15.28 -17.28 -30.45
C VAL A 534 14.40 -16.97 -29.24
N ASP A 535 14.50 -15.70 -28.84
CA ASP A 535 13.51 -14.89 -28.13
C ASP A 535 12.07 -15.39 -28.22
N GLU A 536 11.31 -15.19 -27.14
CA GLU A 536 10.30 -14.13 -27.18
C GLU A 536 9.66 -13.93 -25.80
N PRO A 537 9.62 -12.69 -25.30
CA PRO A 537 8.96 -12.38 -24.04
C PRO A 537 7.51 -11.92 -24.23
N LEU A 538 6.66 -12.51 -23.38
CA LEU A 538 5.53 -11.89 -22.66
C LEU A 538 4.28 -11.50 -23.47
N GLU A 539 3.15 -12.15 -23.15
CA GLU A 539 1.81 -11.56 -23.29
C GLU A 539 1.14 -11.39 -21.92
N ALA A 540 0.95 -10.11 -21.61
CA ALA A 540 -0.12 -9.36 -20.92
C ALA A 540 -1.10 -10.05 -19.94
N GLU A 541 -1.30 -9.33 -18.81
CA GLU A 541 -2.40 -9.46 -17.85
C GLU A 541 -3.75 -8.95 -18.42
N PRO A 542 -4.90 -9.44 -17.92
CA PRO A 542 -6.18 -8.82 -18.20
C PRO A 542 -6.60 -7.79 -17.12
N VAL A 543 -6.61 -6.53 -17.56
CA VAL A 543 -7.70 -5.52 -17.53
C VAL A 543 -8.61 -5.42 -16.28
N LEU A 544 -8.56 -4.23 -15.66
CA LEU A 544 -9.55 -3.66 -14.75
C LEU A 544 -10.88 -3.37 -15.45
N ASP A 545 -11.99 -3.88 -14.93
CA ASP A 545 -13.33 -3.39 -15.27
C ASP A 545 -13.91 -2.55 -14.12
N SER A 546 -13.78 -1.22 -14.25
CA SER A 546 -14.77 -0.18 -13.90
C SER A 546 -14.08 1.14 -13.51
N VAL A 547 -13.85 1.99 -14.51
CA VAL A 547 -13.23 3.34 -14.43
C VAL A 547 -14.19 4.43 -13.92
N ASN A 548 -15.37 4.07 -13.41
CA ASN A 548 -16.43 5.04 -13.08
C ASN A 548 -16.41 5.64 -11.66
N ASP A 549 -15.43 5.32 -10.81
CA ASP A 549 -15.35 5.85 -9.43
C ASP A 549 -14.27 6.94 -9.22
N LEU A 550 -13.69 7.48 -10.30
CA LEU A 550 -12.76 8.61 -10.27
C LEU A 550 -13.42 9.95 -10.61
N HIS A 551 -14.62 10.20 -10.07
CA HIS A 551 -15.25 11.50 -10.19
C HIS A 551 -14.71 12.48 -9.14
N GLU A 552 -14.01 13.50 -9.66
CA GLU A 552 -13.66 14.80 -9.06
C GLU A 552 -14.24 15.05 -7.66
N SER A 553 -13.41 15.08 -6.63
CA SER A 553 -13.67 15.91 -5.46
C SER A 553 -13.44 17.39 -5.82
N LEU A 554 -14.36 17.89 -6.66
CA LEU A 554 -14.90 19.24 -6.86
C LEU A 554 -13.96 20.46 -6.68
N GLY A 555 -13.42 20.96 -7.79
CA GLY A 555 -13.10 22.38 -7.94
C GLY A 555 -14.35 23.26 -8.14
N THR A 556 -14.24 24.57 -7.95
CA THR A 556 -15.36 25.53 -8.12
C THR A 556 -15.00 26.66 -9.10
N MET A 557 -16.00 27.23 -9.77
CA MET A 557 -15.84 28.47 -10.55
C MET A 557 -16.03 29.69 -9.63
N MET A 558 -15.05 30.59 -9.58
CA MET A 558 -15.12 31.83 -8.81
C MET A 558 -14.93 33.06 -9.70
N LEU A 559 -15.64 34.14 -9.37
CA LEU A 559 -15.46 35.44 -10.01
C LEU A 559 -14.19 36.12 -9.44
N ASP A 560 -13.22 36.43 -10.29
CA ASP A 560 -12.00 37.14 -9.89
C ASP A 560 -12.24 38.65 -9.66
N SER A 561 -11.22 39.35 -9.14
CA SER A 561 -11.26 40.79 -8.88
C SER A 561 -11.45 41.65 -10.15
N THR A 562 -11.37 41.05 -11.34
CA THR A 562 -11.63 41.68 -12.64
C THR A 562 -13.02 41.36 -13.19
N GLY A 563 -13.83 40.59 -12.46
CA GLY A 563 -15.20 40.24 -12.85
C GLY A 563 -15.29 39.06 -13.82
N ARG A 564 -14.24 38.23 -13.97
CA ARG A 564 -14.24 37.03 -14.83
C ARG A 564 -14.31 35.75 -14.01
N TYR A 565 -15.08 34.77 -14.48
CA TYR A 565 -15.21 33.47 -13.81
C TYR A 565 -14.01 32.56 -14.14
N ARG A 566 -13.36 31.99 -13.12
CA ARG A 566 -12.17 31.13 -13.22
C ARG A 566 -12.34 29.83 -12.43
N TYR A 567 -11.80 28.72 -12.96
CA TYR A 567 -11.87 27.38 -12.34
C TYR A 567 -10.76 27.20 -11.30
N VAL A 568 -11.10 26.74 -10.09
CA VAL A 568 -10.14 26.52 -8.99
C VAL A 568 -10.30 25.09 -8.47
N GLY A 569 -9.30 24.24 -8.75
CA GLY A 569 -9.27 22.83 -8.31
C GLY A 569 -9.06 22.66 -6.80
N ALA A 570 -9.44 21.50 -6.25
CA ALA A 570 -9.39 21.23 -4.82
C ALA A 570 -7.97 21.18 -4.19
N HIS A 571 -6.91 21.06 -5.01
CA HIS A 571 -5.52 20.86 -4.55
C HIS A 571 -4.49 21.70 -5.33
N SER A 572 -4.79 22.96 -5.68
CA SER A 572 -3.76 23.86 -6.21
C SER A 572 -2.76 24.23 -5.11
N GLU A 573 -1.45 24.10 -5.35
CA GLU A 573 -0.38 24.56 -4.41
C GLU A 573 -0.42 26.08 -4.14
N ILE A 574 -1.25 26.83 -4.86
CA ILE A 574 -1.62 28.20 -4.54
C ILE A 574 -2.88 28.15 -3.66
N PRO A 575 -2.84 28.48 -2.37
CA PRO A 575 -3.99 28.31 -1.51
C PRO A 575 -4.93 29.51 -1.70
N PHE A 576 -5.94 29.32 -2.54
CA PHE A 576 -7.02 30.30 -2.73
C PHE A 576 -8.43 29.73 -2.52
N ASN A 577 -8.54 28.49 -2.03
CA ASN A 577 -9.80 27.74 -1.97
C ASN A 577 -10.43 27.64 -0.56
N ALA A 578 -10.20 28.65 0.28
CA ALA A 578 -10.70 28.70 1.66
C ALA A 578 -12.22 28.80 1.82
N VAL A 579 -12.93 29.17 0.75
CA VAL A 579 -14.39 29.41 0.79
C VAL A 579 -15.19 28.11 0.69
N VAL A 580 -14.60 27.01 0.20
CA VAL A 580 -15.29 25.71 0.09
C VAL A 580 -15.12 24.86 1.35
N CYS A 581 -13.98 24.96 2.03
CA CYS A 581 -13.68 24.08 3.18
C CYS A 581 -14.22 24.59 4.54
N THR A 582 -14.88 25.74 4.61
CA THR A 582 -15.47 26.29 5.86
C THR A 582 -16.95 25.94 6.09
N LYS A 583 -17.56 25.05 5.29
CA LYS A 583 -19.00 24.72 5.42
C LYS A 583 -19.35 23.23 5.52
N ILE A 584 -18.42 22.36 5.89
CA ILE A 584 -18.75 20.97 6.26
C ILE A 584 -18.77 20.87 7.78
N GLY A 585 -19.87 21.34 8.38
CA GLY A 585 -20.02 21.30 9.83
C GLY A 585 -21.30 21.92 10.42
N ARG A 586 -22.15 22.56 9.61
CA ARG A 586 -23.49 23.00 10.08
C ARG A 586 -24.52 22.77 8.98
N GLU A 587 -25.47 21.88 9.25
CA GLU A 587 -26.76 21.90 8.56
C GLU A 587 -27.46 23.23 8.89
N ALA A 588 -27.37 24.20 7.98
CA ALA A 588 -28.23 25.38 7.98
C ALA A 588 -28.22 26.04 6.58
N GLU A 589 -29.38 25.98 5.92
CA GLU A 589 -29.87 26.83 4.82
C GLU A 589 -28.83 27.45 3.87
N VAL A 590 -28.82 26.94 2.64
CA VAL A 590 -28.09 27.49 1.48
C VAL A 590 -28.52 28.94 1.21
N ARG A 591 -27.78 29.92 1.73
CA ARG A 591 -27.75 31.27 1.14
C ARG A 591 -26.94 31.21 -0.16
N ARG A 592 -27.65 31.37 -1.29
CA ARG A 592 -27.10 31.52 -2.64
C ARG A 592 -26.26 32.82 -2.72
N ASP A 593 -24.93 32.71 -2.64
CA ASP A 593 -24.04 33.81 -3.06
C ASP A 593 -24.01 33.82 -4.61
N PRO A 594 -24.48 34.89 -5.28
CA PRO A 594 -24.55 34.95 -6.73
C PRO A 594 -23.19 34.96 -7.44
N ARG A 595 -22.07 35.07 -6.71
CA ARG A 595 -20.69 35.00 -7.25
C ARG A 595 -20.14 33.58 -7.34
N ILE A 596 -20.86 32.60 -6.78
CA ILE A 596 -20.46 31.19 -6.73
C ILE A 596 -21.47 30.41 -7.55
N ILE A 597 -21.05 29.93 -8.72
CA ILE A 597 -21.88 29.04 -9.54
C ILE A 597 -21.63 27.62 -9.06
N ALA A 598 -22.62 27.04 -8.39
CA ALA A 598 -22.59 25.62 -8.02
C ALA A 598 -22.44 24.77 -9.30
N THR A 599 -21.69 23.67 -9.16
CA THR A 599 -21.35 22.76 -10.27
C THR A 599 -22.62 22.43 -11.07
N PRO A 600 -22.65 22.71 -12.39
CA PRO A 600 -23.76 22.23 -13.22
C PRO A 600 -23.81 20.71 -13.09
N LYS A 601 -25.01 20.10 -13.12
CA LYS A 601 -25.10 18.66 -13.34
C LYS A 601 -24.37 18.36 -14.65
N VAL A 602 -23.22 17.72 -14.54
CA VAL A 602 -22.36 17.39 -15.67
C VAL A 602 -23.13 16.40 -16.53
N GLY A 603 -23.29 16.72 -17.81
CA GLY A 603 -23.82 15.80 -18.81
C GLY A 603 -22.90 14.59 -18.98
N LEU A 604 -23.39 13.59 -19.72
CA LEU A 604 -22.68 12.33 -19.96
C LEU A 604 -21.22 12.57 -20.38
N TYR A 605 -20.32 12.03 -19.55
CA TYR A 605 -18.93 11.75 -19.91
C TYR A 605 -18.78 10.24 -20.19
N PRO A 606 -17.89 9.83 -21.11
CA PRO A 606 -17.02 10.69 -21.94
C PRO A 606 -17.86 11.56 -22.91
N PRO A 607 -17.32 12.69 -23.43
CA PRO A 607 -18.09 13.61 -24.26
C PRO A 607 -18.81 12.82 -25.37
N PRO A 608 -20.04 13.21 -25.74
CA PRO A 608 -20.74 12.52 -26.81
C PRO A 608 -19.86 12.54 -28.06
N PHE A 609 -19.74 11.38 -28.71
CA PHE A 609 -19.01 11.24 -29.96
C PHE A 609 -19.36 12.39 -30.90
N PRO A 610 -18.36 12.99 -31.60
CA PRO A 610 -18.63 14.03 -32.56
C PRO A 610 -19.72 13.54 -33.52
N THR A 611 -20.81 14.30 -33.60
CA THR A 611 -21.87 14.06 -34.56
C THR A 611 -21.25 14.00 -35.93
N THR A 612 -21.42 12.84 -36.57
CA THR A 612 -21.02 12.51 -37.93
C THR A 612 -20.97 13.73 -38.85
N SER A 613 -19.76 14.23 -39.13
CA SER A 613 -19.49 14.92 -40.39
C SER A 613 -18.81 13.92 -41.33
N SER A 614 -19.65 13.35 -42.19
CA SER A 614 -19.36 12.80 -43.51
C SER A 614 -18.08 11.97 -43.73
N THR A 615 -18.37 10.77 -44.24
CA THR A 615 -17.57 9.84 -45.06
C THR A 615 -16.61 8.87 -44.34
N ASP A 616 -17.08 7.62 -44.38
CA ASP A 616 -16.33 6.36 -44.48
C ASP A 616 -15.97 5.62 -43.17
N ALA A 617 -16.84 4.68 -42.79
CA ALA A 617 -16.40 3.40 -42.19
C ALA A 617 -15.78 2.53 -43.31
N PRO A 618 -14.75 1.69 -43.05
CA PRO A 618 -14.99 0.36 -42.45
C PRO A 618 -13.80 -0.18 -41.61
N GLY A 619 -13.98 -1.37 -41.02
CA GLY A 619 -12.93 -2.11 -40.29
C GLY A 619 -11.83 -2.74 -41.17
N SER A 620 -10.77 -3.20 -40.49
CA SER A 620 -9.57 -3.93 -40.98
C SER A 620 -8.37 -3.06 -41.48
N PRO A 621 -7.13 -3.61 -41.48
CA PRO A 621 -5.91 -2.93 -41.05
C PRO A 621 -5.30 -1.99 -42.10
N GLY A 622 -4.75 -0.86 -41.66
CA GLY A 622 -3.96 0.05 -42.52
C GLY A 622 -4.31 1.55 -42.41
N ARG A 623 -4.51 2.10 -41.21
CA ARG A 623 -4.63 3.57 -41.06
C ARG A 623 -3.22 4.18 -41.06
N ALA A 624 -2.90 4.97 -42.08
CA ALA A 624 -1.62 5.68 -42.14
C ALA A 624 -1.56 6.73 -41.00
N PHE A 625 -0.53 6.64 -40.15
CA PHE A 625 -0.30 7.63 -39.10
C PHE A 625 -0.04 9.01 -39.70
N PHE A 626 -0.59 10.06 -39.07
CA PHE A 626 -0.25 11.43 -39.41
C PHE A 626 1.19 11.74 -38.96
N LEU A 627 2.00 12.35 -39.82
CA LEU A 627 3.33 12.84 -39.47
C LEU A 627 3.48 14.30 -39.93
N PRO A 628 3.92 15.23 -39.06
CA PRO A 628 4.23 16.59 -39.47
C PRO A 628 5.45 16.63 -40.40
N ARG A 629 5.77 17.78 -40.98
CA ARG A 629 7.02 17.94 -41.75
C ARG A 629 8.22 17.58 -40.88
N ARG A 630 9.25 17.01 -41.50
CA ARG A 630 10.40 16.48 -40.75
C ARG A 630 11.12 17.56 -39.93
N GLU A 631 11.37 18.72 -40.51
CA GLU A 631 12.00 19.87 -39.84
C GLU A 631 11.25 20.31 -38.57
N LEU A 632 9.93 20.18 -38.59
CA LEU A 632 9.05 20.52 -37.47
C LEU A 632 9.09 19.45 -36.37
N CYS A 633 9.08 18.18 -36.76
CA CYS A 633 9.29 17.07 -35.82
C CYS A 633 10.64 17.22 -35.10
N ASP A 634 11.72 17.51 -35.84
CA ASP A 634 13.06 17.67 -35.26
C ASP A 634 13.10 18.83 -34.24
N TYR A 635 12.39 19.93 -34.53
CA TYR A 635 12.26 21.04 -33.59
C TYR A 635 11.55 20.64 -32.29
N TYR A 636 10.39 19.96 -32.37
CA TYR A 636 9.64 19.51 -31.20
C TYR A 636 10.39 18.46 -30.38
N VAL A 637 11.04 17.52 -31.05
CA VAL A 637 11.93 16.53 -30.41
C VAL A 637 13.07 17.21 -29.68
N SER A 638 13.71 18.21 -30.28
CA SER A 638 14.80 18.94 -29.62
C SER A 638 14.35 19.64 -28.34
N ARG A 639 13.13 20.21 -28.32
CA ARG A 639 12.56 20.81 -27.10
C ARG A 639 12.33 19.75 -26.02
N PHE A 640 11.74 18.61 -26.38
CA PHE A 640 11.52 17.50 -25.45
C PHE A 640 12.82 16.98 -24.84
N LEU A 641 13.87 16.81 -25.65
CA LEU A 641 15.17 16.33 -25.17
C LEU A 641 15.85 17.33 -24.21
N ALA A 642 15.74 18.63 -24.49
CA ALA A 642 16.34 19.67 -23.66
C ALA A 642 15.62 19.85 -22.31
N ASP A 643 14.28 19.77 -22.31
CA ASP A 643 13.47 20.22 -21.17
C ASP A 643 12.94 19.07 -20.29
N VAL A 644 12.50 17.98 -20.93
CA VAL A 644 11.83 16.86 -20.26
C VAL A 644 12.80 15.70 -20.06
N HIS A 645 13.46 15.26 -21.12
CA HIS A 645 14.35 14.10 -21.09
C HIS A 645 15.65 14.35 -20.32
N SER A 646 16.09 15.61 -20.24
CA SER A 646 17.23 16.02 -19.41
C SER A 646 17.04 15.76 -17.92
N THR A 647 15.79 15.59 -17.47
CA THR A 647 15.43 15.24 -16.09
C THR A 647 14.90 13.81 -15.98
N HIS A 648 14.11 13.36 -16.96
CA HIS A 648 13.45 12.05 -16.97
C HIS A 648 13.94 11.19 -18.15
N TRP A 649 14.75 10.18 -17.86
CA TRP A 649 15.33 9.34 -18.91
C TRP A 649 14.29 8.33 -19.45
N PHE A 650 13.72 8.59 -20.63
CA PHE A 650 12.77 7.67 -21.28
C PHE A 650 13.40 6.77 -22.33
N TYR A 651 14.26 7.34 -23.19
CA TYR A 651 14.95 6.66 -24.28
C TYR A 651 16.47 6.90 -24.24
N SER A 652 17.25 6.02 -24.88
CA SER A 652 18.58 6.43 -25.35
C SER A 652 18.42 7.39 -26.54
N ILE A 653 19.24 8.44 -26.62
CA ILE A 653 19.09 9.45 -27.68
C ILE A 653 19.30 8.83 -29.07
N GLU A 654 20.26 7.93 -29.20
CA GLU A 654 20.59 7.25 -30.45
C GLU A 654 19.42 6.41 -30.96
N GLN A 655 18.81 5.60 -30.07
CA GLN A 655 17.63 4.80 -30.40
C GLN A 655 16.42 5.67 -30.71
N PHE A 656 16.20 6.73 -29.94
CA PHE A 656 15.10 7.66 -30.15
C PHE A 656 15.18 8.32 -31.54
N LEU A 657 16.34 8.91 -31.87
CA LEU A 657 16.55 9.57 -33.16
C LEU A 657 16.46 8.57 -34.31
N TYR A 658 16.98 7.36 -34.14
CA TYR A 658 16.84 6.29 -35.12
C TYR A 658 15.37 5.91 -35.36
N GLN A 659 14.56 5.78 -34.31
CA GLN A 659 13.13 5.48 -34.45
C GLN A 659 12.37 6.61 -35.15
N VAL A 660 12.69 7.88 -34.86
CA VAL A 660 12.15 9.03 -35.60
C VAL A 660 12.56 8.95 -37.08
N ASP A 661 13.84 8.74 -37.38
CA ASP A 661 14.33 8.59 -38.75
C ASP A 661 13.66 7.45 -39.51
N SER A 662 13.49 6.31 -38.86
CA SER A 662 12.88 5.15 -39.48
C SER A 662 11.39 5.39 -39.75
N THR A 663 10.69 6.06 -38.83
CA THR A 663 9.28 6.42 -38.98
C THR A 663 9.04 7.30 -40.22
N TYR A 664 9.94 8.24 -40.48
CA TYR A 664 9.86 9.14 -41.64
C TYR A 664 10.34 8.52 -42.95
N THR A 665 11.29 7.58 -42.89
CA THR A 665 11.89 6.96 -44.08
C THR A 665 11.21 5.64 -44.49
N GLY A 666 10.39 5.05 -43.60
CA GLY A 666 9.71 3.78 -43.82
C GLY A 666 10.64 2.56 -43.88
N LYS A 667 11.90 2.70 -43.44
CA LYS A 667 12.96 1.71 -43.65
C LYS A 667 12.82 0.45 -42.77
N SER A 668 12.14 0.54 -41.62
CA SER A 668 11.98 -0.59 -40.68
C SER A 668 10.55 -1.13 -40.59
N GLY A 669 9.71 -0.91 -41.61
CA GLY A 669 8.29 -1.28 -41.57
C GLY A 669 7.40 -0.22 -40.89
N PRO A 670 6.10 -0.50 -40.72
CA PRO A 670 5.17 0.44 -40.08
C PRO A 670 5.53 0.62 -38.58
N PRO A 671 5.46 1.85 -38.04
CA PRO A 671 5.76 2.11 -36.63
C PRO A 671 4.70 1.46 -35.71
N SER A 672 5.09 1.07 -34.49
CA SER A 672 4.18 0.54 -33.47
C SER A 672 3.23 1.60 -32.94
N THR A 673 2.11 1.15 -32.36
CA THR A 673 1.09 2.06 -31.83
C THR A 673 1.62 2.81 -30.60
N SER A 674 2.34 2.12 -29.73
CA SER A 674 2.98 2.71 -28.54
C SER A 674 4.07 3.73 -28.87
N TRP A 675 4.89 3.48 -29.89
CA TRP A 675 5.86 4.46 -30.38
C TRP A 675 5.16 5.70 -30.92
N MET A 676 4.13 5.52 -31.76
CA MET A 676 3.38 6.65 -32.32
C MET A 676 2.64 7.44 -31.24
N CYS A 677 2.12 6.78 -30.19
CA CYS A 677 1.53 7.44 -29.04
C CYS A 677 2.57 8.31 -28.30
N SER A 678 3.78 7.77 -28.06
CA SER A 678 4.90 8.54 -27.49
C SER A 678 5.25 9.74 -28.37
N LEU A 679 5.39 9.54 -29.68
CA LEU A 679 5.74 10.59 -30.61
C LEU A 679 4.67 11.69 -30.62
N TYR A 680 3.38 11.35 -30.65
CA TYR A 680 2.30 12.34 -30.58
C TYR A 680 2.27 13.11 -29.25
N ALA A 681 2.51 12.45 -28.11
CA ALA A 681 2.64 13.15 -26.83
C ALA A 681 3.84 14.12 -26.80
N ILE A 682 4.97 13.74 -27.43
CA ILE A 682 6.15 14.59 -27.59
C ILE A 682 5.87 15.79 -28.52
N LEU A 683 5.20 15.55 -29.65
CA LEU A 683 4.79 16.61 -30.59
C LEU A 683 3.82 17.58 -29.90
N SER A 684 2.91 17.09 -29.06
CA SER A 684 2.02 17.93 -28.26
C SER A 684 2.81 18.87 -27.33
N LEU A 685 3.81 18.34 -26.61
CA LEU A 685 4.70 19.15 -25.76
C LEU A 685 5.47 20.19 -26.59
N GLY A 686 6.07 19.79 -27.73
CA GLY A 686 6.81 20.71 -28.58
C GLY A 686 5.94 21.79 -29.24
N ALA A 687 4.70 21.44 -29.58
CA ALA A 687 3.70 22.33 -30.18
C ALA A 687 3.06 23.28 -29.17
N ALA A 688 3.28 23.09 -27.86
CA ALA A 688 2.80 24.00 -26.84
C ALA A 688 3.42 25.39 -27.04
N ASN A 689 2.58 26.34 -27.46
CA ASN A 689 2.93 27.74 -27.70
C ASN A 689 1.82 28.64 -27.14
N TYR A 690 2.17 29.91 -26.90
CA TYR A 690 1.22 30.92 -26.44
C TYR A 690 0.41 31.44 -27.62
N ASP A 691 -0.88 31.11 -27.69
CA ASP A 691 -1.83 31.78 -28.58
C ASP A 691 -2.38 33.05 -27.89
N GLU A 692 -2.09 34.22 -28.47
CA GLU A 692 -2.84 35.44 -28.14
C GLU A 692 -4.29 35.33 -28.65
N PRO A 693 -5.28 35.99 -27.99
CA PRO A 693 -6.70 35.94 -28.39
C PRO A 693 -7.00 36.43 -29.82
N SER A 694 -6.02 37.00 -30.52
CA SER A 694 -6.09 37.47 -31.90
C SER A 694 -5.60 36.45 -32.93
N GLY A 695 -5.20 35.25 -32.50
CA GLY A 695 -4.87 34.13 -33.39
C GLY A 695 -3.53 34.25 -34.13
N GLN A 696 -2.61 35.13 -33.71
CA GLN A 696 -1.22 35.13 -34.17
C GLN A 696 -0.21 35.58 -33.07
N SER A 697 0.83 34.76 -32.90
CA SER A 697 2.23 35.01 -32.44
C SER A 697 2.63 34.77 -30.96
N PRO A 698 3.90 34.38 -30.66
CA PRO A 698 5.13 34.65 -31.43
C PRO A 698 6.00 33.40 -31.64
N LEU A 699 5.79 32.70 -32.75
CA LEU A 699 6.83 31.78 -33.20
C LEU A 699 8.04 32.61 -33.64
N PRO A 700 9.29 32.22 -33.28
CA PRO A 700 10.48 32.95 -33.70
C PRO A 700 10.41 33.22 -35.21
N PRO A 701 10.78 34.42 -35.71
CA PRO A 701 10.74 34.71 -37.14
C PRO A 701 11.54 33.65 -37.92
N GLY A 702 10.85 32.82 -38.71
CA GLY A 702 11.46 31.68 -39.42
C GLY A 702 11.39 30.31 -38.71
N SER A 703 10.65 30.18 -37.60
CA SER A 703 10.45 28.91 -36.90
C SER A 703 9.61 27.92 -37.72
N PRO A 704 10.02 26.64 -37.86
CA PRO A 704 9.24 25.60 -38.55
C PRO A 704 7.82 25.43 -38.00
N ALA A 705 7.62 25.72 -36.71
CA ALA A 705 6.35 25.54 -36.02
C ALA A 705 5.24 26.51 -36.45
N ALA A 706 5.57 27.59 -37.19
CA ALA A 706 4.56 28.51 -37.75
C ALA A 706 3.80 27.91 -38.94
N SER A 707 4.27 26.76 -39.42
CA SER A 707 3.70 26.03 -40.56
C SER A 707 3.01 24.72 -40.16
N ASP A 708 2.86 24.43 -38.86
CA ASP A 708 2.09 23.27 -38.41
C ASP A 708 0.60 23.48 -38.67
N VAL A 709 -0.08 22.39 -39.03
CA VAL A 709 -1.53 22.33 -39.24
C VAL A 709 -2.25 21.82 -37.99
N LYS A 710 -1.51 21.28 -37.00
CA LYS A 710 -2.05 20.73 -35.75
C LYS A 710 -1.56 21.51 -34.52
N SER A 711 -2.47 21.73 -33.59
CA SER A 711 -2.18 22.31 -32.27
C SER A 711 -1.68 21.25 -31.28
N SER A 712 -1.21 21.71 -30.11
CA SER A 712 -0.85 20.83 -28.99
C SER A 712 -1.99 19.88 -28.59
N GLU A 713 -3.25 20.35 -28.60
CA GLU A 713 -4.44 19.56 -28.29
C GLU A 713 -4.74 18.51 -29.38
N ASP A 714 -4.57 18.86 -30.65
CA ASP A 714 -4.79 17.94 -31.78
C ASP A 714 -3.85 16.73 -31.70
N TYR A 715 -2.59 16.93 -31.31
CA TYR A 715 -1.66 15.83 -31.09
C TYR A 715 -2.04 14.95 -29.88
N ILE A 716 -2.62 15.51 -28.82
CA ILE A 716 -3.17 14.71 -27.71
C ILE A 716 -4.34 13.87 -28.15
N VAL A 717 -5.23 14.40 -29.00
CA VAL A 717 -6.35 13.62 -29.55
C VAL A 717 -5.82 12.43 -30.34
N LEU A 718 -4.83 12.64 -31.21
CA LEU A 718 -4.17 11.55 -31.94
C LEU A 718 -3.54 10.52 -31.00
N ALA A 719 -2.84 10.96 -29.95
CA ALA A 719 -2.24 10.06 -28.97
C ALA A 719 -3.32 9.26 -28.20
N LYS A 720 -4.45 9.90 -27.84
CA LYS A 720 -5.57 9.25 -27.13
C LYS A 720 -6.29 8.20 -27.98
N GLU A 721 -6.40 8.39 -29.30
CA GLU A 721 -6.97 7.38 -30.20
C GLU A 721 -6.20 6.06 -30.18
N LEU A 722 -4.90 6.11 -29.84
CA LEU A 722 -4.01 4.95 -29.79
C LEU A 722 -4.03 4.22 -28.45
N ILE A 723 -4.53 4.85 -27.37
CA ILE A 723 -4.47 4.32 -26.00
C ILE A 723 -5.04 2.90 -25.84
N PRO A 724 -6.19 2.52 -26.44
CA PRO A 724 -6.68 1.14 -26.33
C PRO A 724 -5.65 0.12 -26.83
N ALA A 725 -5.04 0.37 -27.99
CA ALA A 725 -4.01 -0.50 -28.54
C ALA A 725 -2.71 -0.47 -27.71
N VAL A 726 -2.37 0.67 -27.08
CA VAL A 726 -1.24 0.78 -26.13
C VAL A 726 -1.46 -0.10 -24.89
N TYR A 727 -2.69 -0.18 -24.38
CA TYR A 727 -3.00 -1.11 -23.28
C TYR A 727 -2.92 -2.57 -23.71
N ASP A 728 -3.35 -2.88 -24.93
CA ASP A 728 -3.29 -4.23 -25.50
C ASP A 728 -1.82 -4.68 -25.75
N GLU A 729 -0.94 -3.78 -26.21
CA GLU A 729 0.48 -4.06 -26.47
C GLU A 729 1.28 -4.35 -25.19
N ALA A 730 0.98 -3.64 -24.10
CA ALA A 730 1.50 -3.90 -22.74
C ALA A 730 3.04 -4.02 -22.60
N ASP A 731 3.81 -3.33 -23.44
CA ASP A 731 5.27 -3.44 -23.55
C ASP A 731 6.03 -2.23 -22.95
N LEU A 732 7.37 -2.22 -23.11
CA LEU A 732 8.22 -1.12 -22.64
C LEU A 732 7.90 0.22 -23.32
N ASP A 733 7.53 0.21 -24.60
CA ASP A 733 7.14 1.42 -25.31
C ASP A 733 5.77 1.93 -24.85
N SER A 734 4.87 1.02 -24.46
CA SER A 734 3.58 1.34 -23.85
C SER A 734 3.76 2.07 -22.52
N ILE A 735 4.67 1.58 -21.67
CA ILE A 735 5.03 2.22 -20.40
C ILE A 735 5.55 3.65 -20.63
N ARG A 736 6.47 3.83 -21.59
CA ARG A 736 7.02 5.16 -21.95
C ARG A 736 5.92 6.08 -22.51
N ALA A 737 5.05 5.56 -23.37
CA ALA A 737 3.97 6.32 -23.99
C ALA A 737 3.01 6.90 -22.95
N LEU A 738 2.59 6.08 -21.98
CA LEU A 738 1.69 6.51 -20.91
C LEU A 738 2.36 7.50 -19.94
N ALA A 739 3.64 7.31 -19.64
CA ALA A 739 4.39 8.25 -18.79
C ALA A 739 4.60 9.62 -19.46
N ILE A 740 4.93 9.65 -20.76
CA ILE A 740 5.09 10.90 -21.52
C ILE A 740 3.73 11.58 -21.73
N MET A 741 2.67 10.81 -21.99
CA MET A 741 1.30 11.30 -22.04
C MET A 741 0.90 11.97 -20.72
N SER A 742 1.27 11.40 -19.59
CA SER A 742 1.03 12.00 -18.27
C SER A 742 1.68 13.39 -18.14
N ILE A 743 2.92 13.56 -18.61
CA ILE A 743 3.63 14.85 -18.61
C ILE A 743 2.96 15.85 -19.57
N ALA A 744 2.58 15.41 -20.77
CA ALA A 744 1.89 16.27 -21.74
C ALA A 744 0.54 16.77 -21.22
N LEU A 745 -0.21 15.90 -20.54
CA LEU A 745 -1.47 16.29 -19.90
C LEU A 745 -1.27 17.20 -18.69
N GLU A 746 -0.17 17.07 -17.95
CA GLU A 746 0.19 18.02 -16.90
C GLU A 746 0.47 19.41 -17.47
N ASN A 747 1.17 19.50 -18.63
CA ASN A 747 1.41 20.76 -19.33
C ASN A 747 0.09 21.45 -19.74
N LEU A 748 -0.91 20.67 -20.15
CA LEU A 748 -2.27 21.14 -20.46
C LEU A 748 -3.16 21.34 -19.22
N CYS A 749 -2.58 21.35 -18.01
CA CYS A 749 -3.29 21.51 -16.74
C CYS A 749 -4.35 20.42 -16.43
N SER A 750 -4.28 19.25 -17.08
CA SER A 750 -5.18 18.10 -16.86
C SER A 750 -4.61 17.13 -15.82
N ARG A 751 -4.55 17.57 -14.56
CA ARG A 751 -3.86 16.87 -13.46
C ARG A 751 -4.41 15.48 -13.12
N THR A 752 -5.74 15.32 -13.07
CA THR A 752 -6.37 14.03 -12.73
C THR A 752 -6.06 13.00 -13.79
N THR A 753 -6.24 13.35 -15.06
CA THR A 753 -5.92 12.48 -16.20
C THR A 753 -4.44 12.14 -16.26
N SER A 754 -3.57 13.12 -15.96
CA SER A 754 -2.12 12.92 -15.85
C SER A 754 -1.77 11.85 -14.80
N TYR A 755 -2.36 11.91 -13.60
CA TYR A 755 -2.15 10.92 -12.55
C TYR A 755 -2.64 9.51 -12.93
N LEU A 756 -3.76 9.41 -13.66
CA LEU A 756 -4.29 8.12 -14.12
C LEU A 756 -3.35 7.42 -15.10
N TYR A 757 -2.83 8.14 -16.09
CA TYR A 757 -1.88 7.57 -17.03
C TYR A 757 -0.52 7.24 -16.38
N MET A 758 -0.13 8.00 -15.36
CA MET A 758 1.03 7.64 -14.53
C MET A 758 0.79 6.32 -13.78
N GLY A 759 -0.38 6.16 -13.16
CA GLY A 759 -0.78 4.92 -12.48
C GLY A 759 -0.79 3.72 -13.42
N ALA A 760 -1.34 3.88 -14.62
CA ALA A 760 -1.32 2.85 -15.65
C ALA A 760 0.10 2.45 -16.09
N SER A 761 0.97 3.43 -16.34
CA SER A 761 2.38 3.20 -16.67
C SER A 761 3.11 2.41 -15.58
N ILE A 762 2.88 2.75 -14.32
CA ILE A 762 3.48 2.09 -13.16
C ILE A 762 2.94 0.67 -12.96
N GLN A 763 1.63 0.45 -13.14
CA GLN A 763 1.03 -0.89 -13.09
C GLN A 763 1.62 -1.79 -14.16
N MET A 764 1.71 -1.33 -15.40
CA MET A 764 2.35 -2.10 -16.48
C MET A 764 3.82 -2.41 -16.15
N ALA A 765 4.58 -1.44 -15.62
CA ALA A 765 5.94 -1.67 -15.16
C ALA A 765 6.04 -2.69 -14.00
N TYR A 766 5.03 -2.79 -13.13
CA TYR A 766 4.95 -3.85 -12.13
C TYR A 766 4.72 -5.22 -12.77
N SER A 767 3.74 -5.33 -13.65
CA SER A 767 3.32 -6.58 -14.30
C SER A 767 4.48 -7.22 -15.07
N ILE A 768 5.31 -6.43 -15.77
CA ILE A 768 6.49 -6.95 -16.49
C ILE A 768 7.79 -6.94 -15.64
N GLY A 769 7.70 -6.64 -14.34
CA GLY A 769 8.77 -6.90 -13.38
C GLY A 769 9.95 -5.91 -13.38
N LEU A 770 9.80 -4.69 -13.91
CA LEU A 770 10.86 -3.65 -13.94
C LEU A 770 11.39 -3.31 -12.53
N HIS A 771 10.48 -3.28 -11.56
CA HIS A 771 10.72 -2.99 -10.14
C HIS A 771 11.52 -4.04 -9.36
N ARG A 772 11.80 -5.19 -9.99
CA ARG A 772 12.59 -6.29 -9.40
C ARG A 772 13.74 -6.75 -10.31
N ASP A 773 13.91 -6.11 -11.47
CA ASP A 773 14.85 -6.57 -12.51
C ASP A 773 14.65 -8.06 -12.87
N SER A 774 13.39 -8.45 -13.12
CA SER A 774 12.97 -9.86 -13.30
C SER A 774 13.22 -10.43 -14.72
N LEU A 775 14.16 -9.85 -15.47
CA LEU A 775 14.44 -10.21 -16.86
C LEU A 775 15.16 -11.57 -16.96
N THR A 776 14.95 -12.28 -18.07
CA THR A 776 15.56 -13.60 -18.31
C THR A 776 17.10 -13.51 -18.39
N PRO A 777 17.83 -14.60 -18.06
CA PRO A 777 19.29 -14.67 -18.18
C PRO A 777 19.87 -14.31 -19.56
N SER A 778 19.06 -14.40 -20.63
CA SER A 778 19.45 -14.09 -22.01
C SER A 778 19.52 -12.59 -22.32
N VAL A 779 18.87 -11.74 -21.52
CA VAL A 779 18.83 -10.29 -21.74
C VAL A 779 20.18 -9.64 -21.46
N SER A 780 20.68 -8.88 -22.43
CA SER A 780 22.00 -8.23 -22.35
C SER A 780 22.12 -7.32 -21.13
N SER A 781 23.34 -7.17 -20.60
CA SER A 781 23.61 -6.23 -19.50
C SER A 781 23.17 -4.80 -19.82
N MET A 782 23.24 -4.41 -21.10
CA MET A 782 22.79 -3.10 -21.56
C MET A 782 21.28 -2.92 -21.44
N GLU A 783 20.51 -3.91 -21.88
CA GLU A 783 19.04 -3.87 -21.83
C GLU A 783 18.49 -3.94 -20.40
N ARG A 784 19.12 -4.73 -19.52
CA ARG A 784 18.81 -4.70 -18.07
C ARG A 784 19.00 -3.31 -17.48
N GLU A 785 20.10 -2.65 -17.82
CA GLU A 785 20.36 -1.28 -17.36
C GLU A 785 19.34 -0.28 -17.92
N GLN A 786 18.86 -0.47 -19.15
CA GLN A 786 17.84 0.41 -19.73
C GLN A 786 16.51 0.27 -18.97
N ASN A 787 16.13 -0.95 -18.65
CA ASN A 787 14.91 -1.23 -17.88
C ASN A 787 14.98 -0.71 -16.45
N ARG A 788 16.15 -0.82 -15.80
CA ARG A 788 16.42 -0.18 -14.49
C ARG A 788 16.23 1.34 -14.56
N ARG A 789 16.72 1.99 -15.62
CA ARG A 789 16.57 3.45 -15.78
C ARG A 789 15.13 3.87 -15.99
N ILE A 790 14.34 3.12 -16.76
CA ILE A 790 12.91 3.39 -16.95
C ILE A 790 12.20 3.30 -15.60
N TRP A 791 12.44 2.23 -14.84
CA TRP A 791 11.87 2.06 -13.49
C TRP A 791 12.16 3.25 -12.58
N TRP A 792 13.45 3.62 -12.46
CA TRP A 792 13.85 4.73 -11.61
C TRP A 792 13.36 6.09 -12.10
N THR A 793 13.12 6.23 -13.41
CA THR A 793 12.48 7.42 -14.01
C THR A 793 11.01 7.50 -13.60
N LEU A 794 10.24 6.41 -13.70
CA LEU A 794 8.85 6.36 -13.22
C LEU A 794 8.76 6.63 -11.72
N PHE A 795 9.68 6.07 -10.93
CA PHE A 795 9.77 6.31 -9.49
C PHE A 795 9.99 7.79 -9.16
N THR A 796 10.94 8.42 -9.85
CA THR A 796 11.25 9.84 -9.64
C THR A 796 10.04 10.71 -10.03
N LEU A 797 9.40 10.38 -11.16
CA LEU A 797 8.24 11.11 -11.67
C LEU A 797 6.99 10.95 -10.77
N ASP A 798 6.70 9.74 -10.26
CA ASP A 798 5.62 9.51 -9.28
C ASP A 798 5.84 10.32 -7.99
N LEU A 799 7.07 10.28 -7.44
CA LEU A 799 7.41 11.08 -6.26
C LEU A 799 7.24 12.59 -6.53
N GLU A 800 7.62 13.06 -7.72
CA GLU A 800 7.46 14.45 -8.11
C GLU A 800 5.98 14.84 -8.24
N ILE A 801 5.18 14.06 -8.98
CA ILE A 801 3.75 14.29 -9.18
C ILE A 801 2.99 14.22 -7.84
N ALA A 802 3.24 13.20 -7.02
CA ALA A 802 2.63 13.05 -5.70
C ALA A 802 3.02 14.21 -4.76
N SER A 803 4.26 14.70 -4.86
CA SER A 803 4.71 15.88 -4.12
C SER A 803 4.14 17.21 -4.64
N ARG A 804 3.27 17.20 -5.66
CA ARG A 804 2.58 18.38 -6.22
C ARG A 804 1.05 18.26 -6.17
N GLY A 805 0.52 17.04 -6.14
CA GLY A 805 -0.92 16.73 -6.22
C GLY A 805 -1.55 16.17 -4.94
N GLY A 806 -0.77 15.93 -3.89
CA GLY A 806 -1.25 15.30 -2.66
C GLY A 806 -1.08 13.78 -2.65
N SER A 807 -0.95 13.21 -1.45
CA SER A 807 -0.72 11.78 -1.16
C SER A 807 -1.93 10.91 -1.54
N PRO A 808 -1.74 9.62 -1.89
CA PRO A 808 -0.50 8.84 -1.84
C PRO A 808 0.31 8.78 -3.14
N THR A 809 1.63 8.58 -2.99
CA THR A 809 2.50 8.10 -4.07
C THR A 809 1.98 6.76 -4.57
N LEU A 810 1.95 6.55 -5.89
CA LEU A 810 1.52 5.28 -6.47
C LEU A 810 2.50 4.14 -6.12
N ILE A 811 3.78 4.48 -5.87
CA ILE A 811 4.84 3.54 -5.52
C ILE A 811 5.13 3.57 -4.00
N ASP A 812 4.61 2.58 -3.27
CA ASP A 812 4.94 2.42 -1.84
C ASP A 812 6.11 1.44 -1.59
N GLU A 813 7.34 1.96 -1.45
CA GLU A 813 8.55 1.21 -1.05
C GLU A 813 8.44 0.52 0.32
N ARG A 814 7.46 0.87 1.16
CA ARG A 814 7.25 0.14 2.43
C ARG A 814 6.55 -1.20 2.20
N TYR A 815 5.69 -1.26 1.18
CA TYR A 815 4.98 -2.48 0.78
C TYR A 815 5.69 -3.22 -0.37
N LEU A 816 6.63 -2.55 -1.03
CA LEU A 816 7.42 -3.09 -2.12
C LEU A 816 8.89 -3.17 -1.72
N ARG A 817 9.44 -4.38 -1.70
CA ARG A 817 10.91 -4.54 -1.69
C ARG A 817 11.42 -4.12 -3.07
N ILE A 818 11.62 -2.83 -3.31
CA ILE A 818 12.31 -2.33 -4.50
C ILE A 818 13.76 -2.79 -4.38
N THR A 819 14.04 -3.95 -4.96
CA THR A 819 15.38 -4.56 -4.99
C THR A 819 16.15 -4.17 -6.24
N THR A 820 15.53 -3.45 -7.17
CA THR A 820 16.20 -2.94 -8.37
C THR A 820 17.41 -2.10 -7.98
N PRO A 821 18.63 -2.52 -8.33
CA PRO A 821 19.82 -1.73 -8.03
C PRO A 821 19.76 -0.39 -8.76
N LEU A 822 20.54 0.59 -8.28
CA LEU A 822 20.68 1.86 -8.99
C LEU A 822 21.25 1.59 -10.39
N PRO A 823 20.80 2.32 -11.42
CA PRO A 823 21.35 2.15 -12.76
C PRO A 823 22.84 2.45 -12.77
N SER A 824 23.60 1.59 -13.45
CA SER A 824 25.02 1.79 -13.66
C SER A 824 25.26 2.96 -14.60
N GLU A 825 26.15 3.86 -14.17
CA GLU A 825 26.63 4.99 -14.96
C GLU A 825 27.59 4.55 -16.08
N GLN A 826 28.21 3.38 -15.92
CA GLN A 826 29.24 2.88 -16.84
C GLN A 826 28.67 2.23 -18.10
N ILE A 827 27.40 1.79 -18.05
CA ILE A 827 26.80 0.96 -19.11
C ILE A 827 25.94 1.79 -20.07
N LEU A 828 25.37 2.92 -19.63
CA LEU A 828 24.46 3.71 -20.45
C LEU A 828 24.81 5.19 -20.45
N TYR A 829 24.87 5.76 -21.66
CA TYR A 829 24.96 7.19 -21.85
C TYR A 829 23.67 7.86 -21.35
N PRO A 830 23.73 8.73 -20.32
CA PRO A 830 22.55 9.37 -19.72
C PRO A 830 21.87 10.38 -20.66
N GLY A 831 22.42 10.60 -21.86
CA GLY A 831 21.97 11.58 -22.83
C GLY A 831 22.95 12.74 -22.96
N MET A 832 22.85 13.50 -24.05
CA MET A 832 23.71 14.66 -24.36
C MET A 832 23.55 15.81 -23.36
N HIS A 833 22.48 15.77 -22.57
CA HIS A 833 22.06 16.84 -21.68
C HIS A 833 22.17 16.50 -20.18
N THR A 834 22.73 15.34 -19.83
CA THR A 834 22.78 14.87 -18.43
C THR A 834 24.18 14.38 -18.06
N PRO A 835 24.83 14.92 -17.00
CA PRO A 835 26.15 14.45 -16.56
C PRO A 835 26.18 12.99 -16.11
N LEU A 836 27.36 12.36 -16.20
CA LEU A 836 27.53 10.93 -15.96
C LEU A 836 27.25 10.44 -14.53
N SER A 837 27.14 11.29 -13.52
CA SER A 837 26.75 10.87 -12.15
C SER A 837 25.47 11.47 -11.62
N TRP A 838 24.75 12.19 -12.47
CA TRP A 838 23.58 12.94 -12.08
C TRP A 838 22.45 12.04 -11.59
N LEU A 839 22.20 10.94 -12.32
CA LEU A 839 21.06 10.05 -12.03
C LEU A 839 21.20 9.36 -10.66
N SER A 840 22.37 8.77 -10.36
CA SER A 840 22.59 8.12 -9.07
C SER A 840 22.48 9.10 -7.91
N THR A 841 23.02 10.31 -8.10
CA THR A 841 22.96 11.41 -7.14
C THR A 841 21.51 11.84 -6.92
N SER A 842 20.74 12.06 -7.98
CA SER A 842 19.32 12.42 -7.92
C SER A 842 18.46 11.37 -7.20
N VAL A 843 18.63 10.09 -7.53
CA VAL A 843 17.88 9.00 -6.87
C VAL A 843 18.22 8.91 -5.38
N SER A 844 19.50 9.09 -5.00
CA SER A 844 19.89 9.08 -3.59
C SER A 844 19.27 10.24 -2.79
N LEU A 845 19.12 11.41 -3.40
CA LEU A 845 18.41 12.54 -2.79
C LEU A 845 16.91 12.26 -2.63
N CYS A 846 16.28 11.65 -3.64
CA CYS A 846 14.87 11.29 -3.58
C CYS A 846 14.56 10.30 -2.45
N ARG A 847 15.44 9.30 -2.24
CA ARG A 847 15.34 8.37 -1.11
C ARG A 847 15.45 9.09 0.23
N LEU A 848 16.45 9.97 0.39
CA LEU A 848 16.62 10.75 1.62
C LEU A 848 15.41 11.66 1.89
N LYS A 849 14.84 12.30 0.86
CA LYS A 849 13.60 13.09 0.96
C LYS A 849 12.43 12.23 1.47
N ARG A 850 12.28 11.00 0.98
CA ARG A 850 11.27 10.07 1.47
C ARG A 850 11.51 9.64 2.92
N GLU A 851 12.74 9.32 3.29
CA GLU A 851 13.12 8.98 4.66
C GLU A 851 12.78 10.12 5.63
N ILE A 852 13.04 11.38 5.23
CA ILE A 852 12.63 12.56 6.01
C ILE A 852 11.12 12.59 6.22
N ILE A 853 10.33 12.42 5.16
CA ILE A 853 8.87 12.41 5.24
C ILE A 853 8.37 11.29 6.18
N GLN A 854 8.96 10.09 6.08
CA GLN A 854 8.58 8.94 6.89
C GLN A 854 9.02 9.04 8.35
N ALA A 855 10.22 9.54 8.62
CA ALA A 855 10.73 9.71 9.98
C ALA A 855 9.89 10.72 10.76
N VAL A 856 9.58 11.87 10.14
CA VAL A 856 8.72 12.89 10.73
C VAL A 856 7.28 12.38 10.93
N TYR A 857 6.77 11.55 10.02
CA TYR A 857 5.46 10.88 10.17
C TYR A 857 5.45 9.91 11.37
N THR A 858 6.42 9.02 11.42
CA THR A 858 6.44 7.86 12.32
C THR A 858 6.67 8.28 13.76
N GLU A 859 7.59 9.21 14.01
CA GLU A 859 7.86 9.71 15.36
C GLU A 859 6.66 10.46 15.93
N ARG A 860 5.98 11.26 15.10
CA ARG A 860 4.77 11.98 15.50
C ARG A 860 3.61 11.03 15.86
N PHE A 861 3.50 9.91 15.15
CA PHE A 861 2.49 8.88 15.44
C PHE A 861 2.78 8.14 16.76
N MET A 862 4.06 7.91 17.08
CA MET A 862 4.47 7.10 18.23
C MET A 862 4.57 7.89 19.55
N ASN A 863 4.95 9.18 19.52
CA ASN A 863 5.19 10.02 20.71
C ASN A 863 4.16 11.16 20.86
N SER A 864 2.89 10.87 21.15
CA SER A 864 1.91 11.90 21.61
C SER A 864 1.82 13.17 20.73
N ARG A 865 1.98 13.05 19.40
CA ARG A 865 2.01 14.16 18.41
C ARG A 865 3.21 15.11 18.49
N THR A 866 4.28 14.71 19.18
CA THR A 866 5.52 15.49 19.31
C THR A 866 6.56 15.04 18.27
N VAL A 867 7.40 15.96 17.82
CA VAL A 867 8.60 15.66 17.02
C VAL A 867 9.79 16.20 17.79
N SER A 868 10.81 15.38 18.05
CA SER A 868 11.97 15.83 18.81
C SER A 868 12.87 16.74 17.95
N CYS A 869 13.42 17.79 18.59
CA CYS A 869 14.45 18.62 17.95
C CYS A 869 15.67 17.79 17.50
N THR A 870 15.96 16.70 18.21
CA THR A 870 17.03 15.76 17.89
C THR A 870 16.81 15.07 16.54
N THR A 871 15.59 14.64 16.22
CA THR A 871 15.28 14.03 14.92
C THR A 871 15.41 15.01 13.78
N ILE A 872 14.85 16.22 13.91
CA ILE A 872 15.00 17.27 12.91
C ILE A 872 16.47 17.58 12.65
N SER A 873 17.27 17.67 13.71
CA SER A 873 18.70 17.94 13.63
C SER A 873 19.47 16.80 12.93
N LYS A 874 19.15 15.53 13.23
CA LYS A 874 19.75 14.36 12.57
C LYS A 874 19.41 14.31 11.07
N LEU A 875 18.18 14.64 10.70
CA LEU A 875 17.74 14.67 9.30
C LEU A 875 18.44 15.80 8.52
N LEU A 876 18.60 16.98 9.12
CA LEU A 876 19.39 18.07 8.54
C LEU A 876 20.86 17.68 8.35
N LEU A 877 21.47 17.03 9.34
CA LEU A 877 22.85 16.51 9.22
C LEU A 877 22.97 15.47 8.10
N SER A 878 21.93 14.65 7.89
CA SER A 878 21.91 13.67 6.80
C SER A 878 21.85 14.35 5.42
N LEU A 879 21.06 15.42 5.26
CA LEU A 879 21.05 16.25 4.06
C LEU A 879 22.40 16.94 3.82
N GLN A 880 23.01 17.50 4.87
CA GLN A 880 24.32 18.13 4.76
C GLN A 880 25.40 17.13 4.38
N GLY A 881 25.40 15.94 5.00
CA GLY A 881 26.30 14.84 4.66
C GLY A 881 26.13 14.42 3.19
N TRP A 882 24.89 14.32 2.72
CA TRP A 882 24.59 14.05 1.32
C TRP A 882 25.19 15.12 0.38
N HIS A 883 24.98 16.41 0.66
CA HIS A 883 25.53 17.50 -0.14
C HIS A 883 27.07 17.56 -0.14
N GLN A 884 27.71 17.17 0.97
CA GLN A 884 29.17 17.06 1.04
C GLN A 884 29.72 15.94 0.14
N LEU A 885 29.02 14.80 0.10
CA LEU A 885 29.35 13.62 -0.71
C LEU A 885 29.01 13.77 -2.19
N MET A 886 28.26 14.81 -2.57
CA MET A 886 27.91 15.09 -3.96
C MET A 886 29.18 15.22 -4.83
N PRO A 887 29.23 14.56 -6.01
CA PRO A 887 30.38 14.59 -6.91
C PRO A 887 30.83 16.03 -7.24
N PRO A 888 32.14 16.33 -7.27
CA PRO A 888 32.64 17.69 -7.48
C PRO A 888 32.13 18.36 -8.75
N HIS A 889 31.96 17.61 -9.85
CA HIS A 889 31.48 18.14 -11.13
C HIS A 889 29.97 18.46 -11.17
N LEU A 890 29.22 18.12 -10.11
CA LEU A 890 27.83 18.51 -9.93
C LEU A 890 27.68 19.68 -8.94
N LYS A 891 28.79 20.20 -8.38
CA LYS A 891 28.77 21.34 -7.46
C LYS A 891 28.52 22.66 -8.19
N PRO A 892 27.85 23.63 -7.55
CA PRO A 892 27.36 24.84 -8.22
C PRO A 892 28.50 25.74 -8.72
N ASP A 893 29.69 25.66 -8.09
CA ASP A 893 30.85 26.49 -8.42
C ASP A 893 31.75 25.89 -9.51
N VAL A 894 31.37 24.74 -10.09
CA VAL A 894 32.16 24.07 -11.13
C VAL A 894 31.59 24.39 -12.52
N PRO A 895 32.42 24.92 -13.45
CA PRO A 895 31.98 25.20 -14.82
C PRO A 895 31.39 23.95 -15.48
N THR A 896 30.13 24.06 -15.91
CA THR A 896 29.35 22.96 -16.48
C THR A 896 29.08 23.24 -17.97
N PRO A 897 29.23 22.25 -18.88
CA PRO A 897 28.87 22.40 -20.29
C PRO A 897 27.45 22.91 -20.47
N SER A 898 27.20 23.74 -21.49
CA SER A 898 25.88 24.36 -21.72
C SER A 898 24.73 23.34 -21.74
N THR A 899 24.97 22.15 -22.29
CA THR A 899 23.98 21.07 -22.37
C THR A 899 23.63 20.45 -21.01
N HIS A 900 24.50 20.52 -20.02
CA HIS A 900 24.33 19.89 -18.69
C HIS A 900 23.79 20.85 -17.62
N LYS A 901 23.77 22.16 -17.90
CA LYS A 901 23.43 23.20 -16.92
C LYS A 901 22.04 23.00 -16.30
N ARG A 902 21.03 22.65 -17.10
CA ARG A 902 19.66 22.43 -16.61
C ARG A 902 19.60 21.28 -15.60
N ALA A 903 20.14 20.12 -15.96
CA ALA A 903 20.14 18.95 -15.08
C ALA A 903 20.82 19.26 -13.74
N VAL A 904 22.03 19.85 -13.75
CA VAL A 904 22.74 20.24 -12.52
C VAL A 904 21.90 21.21 -11.68
N ALA A 905 21.31 22.23 -12.28
CA ALA A 905 20.49 23.19 -11.56
C ALA A 905 19.24 22.56 -10.91
N VAL A 906 18.53 21.67 -11.61
CA VAL A 906 17.36 20.93 -11.09
C VAL A 906 17.73 20.12 -9.83
N LEU A 907 18.89 19.47 -9.83
CA LEU A 907 19.38 18.70 -8.67
C LEU A 907 19.57 19.59 -7.43
N HIS A 908 20.15 20.79 -7.61
CA HIS A 908 20.30 21.77 -6.53
C HIS A 908 18.95 22.29 -6.03
N LEU A 909 18.01 22.56 -6.92
CA LEU A 909 16.66 22.99 -6.55
C LEU A 909 15.93 21.93 -5.72
N GLN A 910 16.04 20.66 -6.08
CA GLN A 910 15.47 19.54 -5.30
C GLN A 910 16.09 19.45 -3.90
N TYR A 911 17.41 19.67 -3.78
CA TYR A 911 18.11 19.65 -2.49
C TYR A 911 17.60 20.77 -1.57
N TRP A 912 17.61 22.01 -2.05
CA TRP A 912 17.13 23.16 -1.26
C TRP A 912 15.63 23.08 -0.97
N SER A 913 14.83 22.56 -1.90
CA SER A 913 13.41 22.30 -1.66
C SER A 913 13.18 21.30 -0.53
N THR A 914 14.07 20.33 -0.35
CA THR A 914 13.98 19.35 0.73
C THR A 914 14.33 19.96 2.10
N ILE A 915 15.32 20.87 2.13
CA ILE A 915 15.62 21.67 3.34
C ILE A 915 14.44 22.59 3.69
N MET A 916 13.88 23.29 2.70
CA MET A 916 12.71 24.14 2.91
C MET A 916 11.52 23.34 3.44
N LEU A 917 11.26 22.14 2.92
CA LEU A 917 10.19 21.27 3.41
C LEU A 917 10.33 20.97 4.92
N LEU A 918 11.56 20.68 5.38
CA LEU A 918 11.85 20.35 6.78
C LEU A 918 11.80 21.57 7.70
N CYS A 919 12.27 22.74 7.24
CA CYS A 919 12.46 23.92 8.09
C CYS A 919 11.30 24.93 8.03
N ARG A 920 10.49 24.95 6.96
CA ARG A 920 9.38 25.90 6.76
C ARG A 920 8.37 25.97 7.92
N PRO A 921 7.98 24.86 8.58
CA PRO A 921 7.05 24.92 9.72
C PRO A 921 7.52 25.82 10.87
N PHE A 922 8.84 25.89 11.11
CA PHE A 922 9.40 26.73 12.19
C PHE A 922 9.32 28.21 11.85
N LEU A 923 9.58 28.58 10.59
CA LEU A 923 9.42 29.96 10.10
C LEU A 923 7.95 30.41 10.21
N LEU A 924 7.01 29.53 9.84
CA LEU A 924 5.58 29.80 9.98
C LEU A 924 5.20 30.02 11.46
N TYR A 925 5.71 29.20 12.37
CA TYR A 925 5.44 29.32 13.80
C TYR A 925 5.97 30.64 14.39
N LEU A 926 7.13 31.11 13.93
CA LEU A 926 7.66 32.43 14.29
C LEU A 926 6.74 33.56 13.82
N VAL A 927 6.15 33.47 12.63
CA VAL A 927 5.20 34.48 12.16
C VAL A 927 3.95 34.51 13.06
N LEU A 928 3.46 33.35 13.47
CA LEU A 928 2.17 33.20 14.16
C LEU A 928 2.23 33.41 15.68
N LYS A 929 3.27 32.89 16.34
CA LYS A 929 3.30 32.70 17.80
C LYS A 929 4.49 33.34 18.50
N HIS A 930 5.30 34.13 17.78
CA HIS A 930 6.53 34.69 18.33
C HIS A 930 6.36 35.48 19.64
N SER A 931 5.23 36.19 19.85
CA SER A 931 4.95 36.92 21.10
C SER A 931 4.61 36.00 22.29
N THR A 932 4.20 34.77 22.03
CA THR A 932 3.74 33.78 23.03
C THR A 932 4.78 32.68 23.32
N MET A 933 5.96 32.73 22.70
CA MET A 933 7.01 31.70 22.82
C MET A 933 7.95 31.94 24.00
N GLU A 934 8.32 30.87 24.68
CA GLU A 934 9.40 30.88 25.67
C GLU A 934 10.77 31.18 25.04
N VAL A 935 11.64 31.88 25.76
CA VAL A 935 12.93 32.39 25.28
C VAL A 935 13.84 31.28 24.71
N GLY A 936 13.84 30.09 25.34
CA GLY A 936 14.63 28.93 24.87
C GLY A 936 14.14 28.36 23.53
N LYS A 937 12.82 28.21 23.35
CA LYS A 937 12.20 27.76 22.08
C LYS A 937 12.47 28.75 20.96
N LYS A 938 12.40 30.04 21.28
CA LYS A 938 12.54 31.12 20.31
C LYS A 938 13.87 31.05 19.55
N ILE A 939 14.99 30.85 20.23
CA ILE A 939 16.34 30.78 19.61
C ILE A 939 16.42 29.64 18.58
N TRP A 940 15.91 28.46 18.93
CA TRP A 940 15.99 27.31 18.05
C TRP A 940 15.08 27.47 16.81
N PHE A 941 13.87 28.02 17.00
CA PHE A 941 12.97 28.33 15.89
C PHE A 941 13.53 29.42 14.97
N GLU A 942 14.12 30.48 15.52
CA GLU A 942 14.80 31.53 14.75
C GLU A 942 15.92 30.95 13.90
N ARG A 943 16.72 30.03 14.44
CA ARG A 943 17.76 29.32 13.68
C ARG A 943 17.18 28.48 12.53
N MET A 944 16.15 27.67 12.79
CA MET A 944 15.51 26.86 11.74
C MET A 944 14.79 27.71 10.69
N GLY A 945 14.16 28.81 11.12
CA GLY A 945 13.57 29.81 10.24
C GLY A 945 14.63 30.43 9.33
N LYS A 946 15.80 30.80 9.87
CA LYS A 946 16.95 31.29 9.08
C LYS A 946 17.42 30.25 8.07
N THR A 947 17.57 28.98 8.46
CA THR A 947 17.93 27.88 7.53
C THR A 947 16.93 27.74 6.39
N CYS A 948 15.63 27.90 6.65
CA CYS A 948 14.60 27.89 5.61
C CYS A 948 14.76 29.06 4.62
N ILE A 949 15.02 30.27 5.13
CA ILE A 949 15.19 31.49 4.31
C ILE A 949 16.45 31.38 3.45
N ASP A 950 17.56 30.92 4.02
CA ASP A 950 18.83 30.73 3.29
C ASP A 950 18.67 29.72 2.15
N ALA A 951 17.99 28.59 2.40
CA ALA A 951 17.67 27.62 1.35
C ALA A 951 16.82 28.23 0.22
N ALA A 952 15.88 29.12 0.55
CA ALA A 952 15.08 29.83 -0.44
C ALA A 952 15.91 30.82 -1.27
N GLN A 953 16.83 31.57 -0.64
CA GLN A 953 17.74 32.48 -1.34
C GLN A 953 18.69 31.73 -2.28
N LYS A 954 19.25 30.61 -1.82
CA LYS A 954 20.11 29.75 -2.66
C LYS A 954 19.33 29.17 -3.85
N SER A 955 18.09 28.75 -3.65
CA SER A 955 17.22 28.31 -4.74
C SER A 955 16.93 29.44 -5.74
N LEU A 956 16.67 30.65 -5.27
CA LEU A 956 16.45 31.82 -6.13
C LEU A 956 17.68 32.13 -6.99
N ASN A 957 18.88 32.10 -6.40
CA ASN A 957 20.13 32.32 -7.13
C ASN A 957 20.34 31.28 -8.25
N VAL A 958 19.99 30.01 -8.00
CA VAL A 958 20.04 28.95 -9.03
C VAL A 958 19.06 29.27 -10.17
N LEU A 959 17.82 29.69 -9.86
CA LEU A 959 16.82 30.02 -10.87
C LEU A 959 17.19 31.27 -11.68
N GLU A 960 17.78 32.30 -11.06
CA GLU A 960 18.32 33.45 -11.79
C GLU A 960 19.46 33.04 -12.73
N GLN A 961 20.33 32.13 -12.28
CA GLN A 961 21.39 31.61 -13.13
C GLN A 961 20.82 30.79 -14.29
N MET A 962 19.80 29.97 -14.05
CA MET A 962 19.10 29.25 -15.10
C MET A 962 18.48 30.20 -16.14
N ALA A 963 17.91 31.32 -15.70
CA ALA A 963 17.38 32.35 -16.60
C ALA A 963 18.48 32.98 -17.47
N ARG A 964 19.63 33.35 -16.88
CA ARG A 964 20.78 33.87 -17.64
C ARG A 964 21.32 32.86 -18.66
N ASP A 965 21.26 31.58 -18.30
CA ASP A 965 21.72 30.48 -19.15
C ASP A 965 20.65 30.01 -20.17
N ASN A 966 19.45 30.61 -20.19
CA ASN A 966 18.30 30.20 -21.00
C ASN A 966 17.93 28.72 -20.82
N THR A 967 17.91 28.26 -19.57
CA THR A 967 17.61 26.87 -19.21
C THR A 967 16.35 26.71 -18.37
N LEU A 968 15.59 27.78 -18.13
CA LEU A 968 14.25 27.70 -17.54
C LEU A 968 13.27 27.07 -18.54
N SER A 969 12.42 26.17 -18.07
CA SER A 969 11.45 25.46 -18.90
C SER A 969 10.02 25.70 -18.43
N SER A 970 9.15 25.99 -19.39
CA SER A 970 7.70 26.08 -19.26
C SER A 970 6.98 24.79 -19.67
N LEU A 971 7.71 23.82 -20.25
CA LEU A 971 7.15 22.53 -20.70
C LEU A 971 6.82 21.58 -19.54
N THR A 972 7.44 21.81 -18.37
CA THR A 972 7.12 21.11 -17.13
C THR A 972 6.62 22.09 -16.07
N SER A 973 5.84 21.61 -15.11
CA SER A 973 5.37 22.44 -13.99
C SER A 973 6.45 22.71 -12.93
N PHE A 974 7.64 22.10 -13.05
CA PHE A 974 8.68 22.09 -12.00
C PHE A 974 9.19 23.48 -11.67
N ASP A 975 9.68 24.23 -12.66
CA ASP A 975 10.33 25.53 -12.47
C ASP A 975 9.35 26.56 -11.88
N SER A 976 8.12 26.62 -12.39
CA SER A 976 7.06 27.52 -11.90
C SER A 976 6.60 27.15 -10.48
N THR A 977 6.53 25.86 -10.16
CA THR A 977 6.23 25.37 -8.80
C THR A 977 7.35 25.73 -7.81
N CYS A 978 8.61 25.60 -8.21
CA CYS A 978 9.75 26.04 -7.41
C CYS A 978 9.64 27.54 -7.09
N LEU A 979 9.40 28.38 -8.10
CA LEU A 979 9.23 29.83 -7.91
C LEU A 979 8.09 30.18 -6.96
N LEU A 980 6.94 29.50 -7.07
CA LEU A 980 5.81 29.69 -6.15
C LEU A 980 6.19 29.38 -4.69
N ARG A 981 6.92 28.29 -4.45
CA ARG A 981 7.37 27.91 -3.10
C ARG A 981 8.31 28.97 -2.52
N LEU A 982 9.17 29.57 -3.35
CA LEU A 982 10.04 30.67 -2.92
C LEU A 982 9.25 31.92 -2.56
N VAL A 983 8.26 32.30 -3.38
CA VAL A 983 7.37 33.43 -3.08
C VAL A 983 6.71 33.24 -1.72
N MET A 984 6.19 32.05 -1.41
CA MET A 984 5.59 31.76 -0.10
C MET A 984 6.59 31.92 1.06
N VAL A 985 7.81 31.38 0.93
CA VAL A 985 8.83 31.51 1.98
C VAL A 985 9.26 32.95 2.18
N PHE A 986 9.42 33.73 1.10
CA PHE A 986 9.79 35.14 1.18
C PHE A 986 8.67 36.02 1.74
N ILE A 987 7.40 35.69 1.52
CA ILE A 987 6.29 36.36 2.21
C ILE A 987 6.41 36.15 3.72
N LEU A 988 6.63 34.90 4.18
CA LEU A 988 6.81 34.61 5.61
C LEU A 988 8.02 35.34 6.20
N ALA A 989 9.14 35.35 5.46
CA ALA A 989 10.34 36.08 5.85
C ALA A 989 10.10 37.59 5.95
N PHE A 990 9.42 38.19 4.97
CA PHE A 990 9.06 39.61 4.95
C PHE A 990 8.15 39.96 6.12
N VAL A 991 7.16 39.12 6.41
CA VAL A 991 6.23 39.35 7.53
C VAL A 991 6.95 39.28 8.87
N HIS A 992 7.81 38.27 9.06
CA HIS A 992 8.51 38.04 10.31
C HIS A 992 9.55 39.12 10.61
N THR A 993 10.36 39.48 9.60
CA THR A 993 11.54 40.36 9.79
C THR A 993 11.29 41.81 9.42
N LYS A 994 10.24 42.09 8.63
CA LYS A 994 9.95 43.38 8.01
C LYS A 994 11.10 43.94 7.14
N MET A 995 12.06 43.09 6.73
CA MET A 995 13.19 43.53 5.90
C MET A 995 12.78 43.70 4.43
N PRO A 996 13.01 44.87 3.80
CA PRO A 996 12.64 45.12 2.41
C PRO A 996 13.25 44.15 1.38
N GLN A 997 14.40 43.55 1.69
CA GLN A 997 15.09 42.60 0.81
C GLN A 997 14.21 41.41 0.38
N TYR A 998 13.33 40.91 1.26
CA TYR A 998 12.47 39.78 0.95
C TYR A 998 11.34 40.15 -0.02
N ARG A 999 10.90 41.42 -0.02
CA ARG A 999 10.00 41.95 -1.05
C ARG A 999 10.68 41.95 -2.43
N SER A 1000 11.93 42.40 -2.49
CA SER A 1000 12.72 42.34 -3.73
C SER A 1000 12.85 40.90 -4.24
N HIS A 1001 13.06 39.91 -3.37
CA HIS A 1001 13.08 38.49 -3.76
C HIS A 1001 11.74 37.97 -4.30
N ILE A 1002 10.60 38.43 -3.77
CA ILE A 1002 9.26 38.12 -4.31
C ILE A 1002 9.11 38.71 -5.73
N GLU A 1003 9.50 39.96 -5.92
CA GLU A 1003 9.46 40.65 -7.21
C GLU A 1003 10.36 39.95 -8.25
N THR A 1004 11.59 39.58 -7.85
CA THR A 1004 12.51 38.79 -8.69
C THR A 1004 11.89 37.46 -9.07
N SER A 1005 11.30 36.72 -8.11
CA SER A 1005 10.67 35.42 -8.38
C SER A 1005 9.52 35.55 -9.40
N ASN A 1006 8.70 36.58 -9.25
CA ASN A 1006 7.61 36.88 -10.18
C ASN A 1006 8.12 37.33 -11.57
N SER A 1007 9.20 38.11 -11.60
CA SER A 1007 9.86 38.53 -12.85
C SER A 1007 10.42 37.33 -13.63
N LEU A 1008 11.08 36.40 -12.93
CA LEU A 1008 11.57 35.16 -13.52
C LEU A 1008 10.42 34.34 -14.12
N MET A 1009 9.31 34.20 -13.40
CA MET A 1009 8.13 33.47 -13.87
C MET A 1009 7.52 34.10 -15.14
N LYS A 1010 7.49 35.44 -15.22
CA LYS A 1010 7.05 36.18 -16.41
C LYS A 1010 8.03 36.08 -17.59
N SER A 1011 9.32 35.87 -17.33
CA SER A 1011 10.34 35.70 -18.37
C SER A 1011 10.31 34.33 -19.06
N MET A 1012 9.70 33.33 -18.42
CA MET A 1012 9.49 32.01 -19.02
C MET A 1012 8.50 32.10 -20.18
N GLU A 1013 8.51 31.12 -21.10
CA GLU A 1013 7.44 31.06 -22.10
C GLU A 1013 6.08 30.84 -21.41
N GLN A 1014 5.10 31.62 -21.83
CA GLN A 1014 3.78 31.64 -21.19
C GLN A 1014 2.90 30.54 -21.76
N ILE A 1015 3.25 29.28 -21.48
CA ILE A 1015 2.47 28.11 -21.89
C ILE A 1015 1.99 27.32 -20.66
N GLY A 1016 0.88 26.60 -20.83
CA GLY A 1016 0.36 25.66 -19.85
C GLY A 1016 0.25 26.24 -18.43
N PHE A 1017 0.83 25.51 -17.48
CA PHE A 1017 0.85 25.88 -16.06
C PHE A 1017 1.63 27.19 -15.80
N SER A 1018 2.74 27.45 -16.52
CA SER A 1018 3.55 28.66 -16.33
C SER A 1018 2.74 29.93 -16.62
N LYS A 1019 1.93 29.93 -17.69
CA LYS A 1019 1.03 31.03 -18.04
C LYS A 1019 0.04 31.33 -16.93
N MET A 1020 -0.66 30.29 -16.48
CA MET A 1020 -1.69 30.40 -15.45
C MET A 1020 -1.11 31.04 -14.19
N VAL A 1021 0.06 30.56 -13.74
CA VAL A 1021 0.68 31.04 -12.51
C VAL A 1021 1.23 32.46 -12.66
N ALA A 1022 1.83 32.81 -13.80
CA ALA A 1022 2.35 34.15 -14.05
C ALA A 1022 1.25 35.23 -14.11
N GLU A 1023 0.07 34.89 -14.60
CA GLU A 1023 -1.11 35.76 -14.60
C GLU A 1023 -1.72 35.91 -13.20
N GLU A 1024 -1.81 34.81 -12.44
CA GLU A 1024 -2.48 34.80 -11.14
C GLU A 1024 -1.63 35.40 -10.01
N THR A 1025 -0.34 35.07 -9.95
CA THR A 1025 0.54 35.42 -8.82
C THR A 1025 0.54 36.91 -8.45
N PRO A 1026 0.60 37.86 -9.41
CA PRO A 1026 0.52 39.30 -9.11
C PRO A 1026 -0.80 39.74 -8.48
N ILE A 1027 -1.92 39.23 -8.99
CA ILE A 1027 -3.26 39.55 -8.49
C ILE A 1027 -3.37 39.05 -7.05
N ARG A 1028 -2.88 37.83 -6.82
CA ARG A 1028 -2.89 37.20 -5.50
C ARG A 1028 -2.05 37.96 -4.49
N LEU A 1029 -0.85 38.41 -4.86
CA LEU A 1029 0.01 39.21 -3.98
C LEU A 1029 -0.62 40.58 -3.64
N ALA A 1030 -1.34 41.19 -4.58
CA ALA A 1030 -2.07 42.43 -4.34
C ALA A 1030 -3.20 42.25 -3.31
N ASP A 1031 -3.93 41.13 -3.34
CA ASP A 1031 -4.94 40.78 -2.33
C ASP A 1031 -4.35 40.70 -0.91
N LEU A 1032 -3.04 40.42 -0.78
CA LEU A 1032 -2.33 40.33 0.52
C LEU A 1032 -1.79 41.67 1.01
N GLY A 1033 -2.06 42.75 0.28
CA GLY A 1033 -1.42 44.04 0.51
C GLY A 1033 0.08 44.05 0.15
N ILE A 1034 0.52 43.15 -0.75
CA ILE A 1034 1.87 43.15 -1.33
C ILE A 1034 1.74 43.52 -2.83
N PRO A 1035 1.44 44.79 -3.16
CA PRO A 1035 1.40 45.21 -4.55
C PRO A 1035 2.81 45.14 -5.15
N ILE A 1036 2.93 44.49 -6.31
CA ILE A 1036 4.20 44.31 -7.04
C ILE A 1036 4.60 45.58 -7.81
N GLU A 1037 3.63 46.45 -8.11
CA GLU A 1037 3.83 47.60 -9.02
C GLU A 1037 3.91 48.97 -8.30
N THR A 1038 3.70 49.04 -6.98
CA THR A 1038 3.76 50.30 -6.23
C THR A 1038 4.82 50.27 -5.14
N ASN A 1039 5.84 51.13 -5.26
CA ASN A 1039 6.96 51.30 -4.33
C ASN A 1039 6.57 51.98 -2.99
N GLU A 1040 5.28 51.99 -2.62
CA GLU A 1040 4.81 52.62 -1.38
C GLU A 1040 5.12 51.73 -0.17
N GLY A 1041 6.23 52.06 0.49
CA GLY A 1041 6.87 51.27 1.54
C GLY A 1041 6.19 51.25 2.91
N ASN A 1042 4.86 51.29 3.02
CA ASN A 1042 4.23 51.19 4.34
C ASN A 1042 2.79 50.62 4.37
N THR A 1043 2.47 49.68 3.49
CA THR A 1043 1.26 48.87 3.67
C THR A 1043 1.52 47.80 4.72
N SER A 1044 0.84 47.90 5.88
CA SER A 1044 0.84 46.85 6.89
C SER A 1044 0.21 45.59 6.28
N VAL A 1045 1.04 44.59 5.95
CA VAL A 1045 0.55 43.24 5.62
C VAL A 1045 -0.06 42.69 6.91
N LEU A 1046 -1.38 42.85 7.04
CA LEU A 1046 -2.19 42.33 8.14
C LEU A 1046 -2.60 40.91 7.75
N LEU A 1047 -1.72 39.97 8.08
CA LEU A 1047 -2.04 38.55 8.09
C LEU A 1047 -2.85 38.28 9.36
N ASP A 1048 -4.17 38.53 9.31
CA ASP A 1048 -5.06 38.06 10.37
C ASP A 1048 -5.24 36.53 10.26
N ASP A 1049 -5.73 35.90 11.34
CA ASP A 1049 -5.86 34.43 11.38
C ASP A 1049 -6.73 33.90 10.23
N ASP A 1050 -7.70 34.69 9.75
CA ASP A 1050 -8.59 34.33 8.63
C ASP A 1050 -7.89 34.45 7.27
N LEU A 1051 -7.11 35.51 7.02
CA LEU A 1051 -6.33 35.69 5.81
C LEU A 1051 -5.20 34.67 5.79
N ILE A 1052 -4.51 34.39 6.90
CA ILE A 1052 -3.58 33.25 6.98
C ILE A 1052 -4.33 31.95 6.73
N ALA A 1053 -5.49 31.74 7.36
CA ALA A 1053 -6.30 30.55 7.11
C ALA A 1053 -6.92 30.50 5.70
N GLN A 1054 -6.91 31.59 4.93
CA GLN A 1054 -7.45 31.70 3.56
C GLN A 1054 -6.39 31.52 2.47
N LEU A 1055 -5.29 32.21 2.67
CA LEU A 1055 -4.04 32.21 1.93
C LEU A 1055 -3.28 30.89 2.23
N TRP A 1056 -3.71 30.19 3.29
CA TRP A 1056 -3.48 28.78 3.64
C TRP A 1056 -4.82 28.03 3.83
N GLY A 1057 -5.85 28.49 3.10
CA GLY A 1057 -7.24 28.03 2.92
C GLY A 1057 -7.62 26.64 3.40
N ASN A 1058 -7.55 26.32 4.69
CA ASN A 1058 -7.61 24.93 5.17
C ASN A 1058 -6.52 24.08 4.48
N LEU A 1059 -5.35 23.96 5.13
CA LEU A 1059 -4.28 23.05 4.71
C LEU A 1059 -4.87 21.75 4.19
N ASP A 1060 -4.57 21.46 2.93
CA ASP A 1060 -4.95 20.24 2.24
C ASP A 1060 -4.93 19.06 3.22
N GLY A 1061 -6.10 18.43 3.40
CA GLY A 1061 -6.22 17.19 4.16
C GLY A 1061 -5.21 16.13 3.69
N ASN A 1062 -4.66 16.25 2.48
CA ASN A 1062 -3.75 15.31 1.84
C ASN A 1062 -2.29 15.78 1.66
N PHE A 1063 -1.95 17.05 1.95
CA PHE A 1063 -0.56 17.54 1.77
C PHE A 1063 0.19 17.75 3.10
N MET A 1064 -0.54 17.82 4.22
CA MET A 1064 0.00 17.85 5.58
C MET A 1064 -0.70 16.82 6.47
N THR A 1065 -1.24 15.73 5.91
CA THR A 1065 -1.96 14.67 6.65
C THR A 1065 -1.16 14.02 7.79
N PRO A 1066 0.18 13.92 7.73
CA PRO A 1066 0.98 13.51 8.88
C PRO A 1066 1.24 14.63 9.87
N LEU A 1067 1.12 15.89 9.41
CA LEU A 1067 1.36 17.20 10.00
C LEU A 1067 0.44 17.72 11.11
N GLN A 1068 -0.85 17.44 10.95
CA GLN A 1068 -1.87 18.38 11.42
C GLN A 1068 -3.19 17.83 11.99
N THR A 1069 -3.37 16.53 12.17
CA THR A 1069 -4.57 16.07 12.89
C THR A 1069 -4.56 16.49 14.36
N GLN A 1070 -5.42 17.50 14.62
CA GLN A 1070 -6.11 17.91 15.85
C GLN A 1070 -5.42 18.87 16.82
N GLN A 1071 -6.01 20.07 16.90
CA GLN A 1071 -6.31 20.83 18.12
C GLN A 1071 -5.18 20.97 19.15
N SER A 1072 -4.00 21.34 18.65
CA SER A 1072 -3.19 22.38 19.24
C SER A 1072 -2.11 22.68 18.21
N LEU A 1073 -1.80 23.95 18.02
CA LEU A 1073 -0.50 24.36 17.46
C LEU A 1073 0.62 24.07 18.47
N ASP A 1074 0.44 23.14 19.41
CA ASP A 1074 1.52 22.60 20.19
C ASP A 1074 2.19 21.53 19.31
N LEU A 1075 3.15 21.98 18.51
CA LEU A 1075 4.42 21.24 18.49
C LEU A 1075 4.86 21.18 19.95
N ALA A 1076 4.31 20.25 20.74
CA ALA A 1076 4.85 19.89 22.02
C ALA A 1076 6.19 19.28 21.65
N ILE A 1077 7.24 20.09 21.60
CA ILE A 1077 8.59 19.60 21.47
C ILE A 1077 8.90 18.98 22.82
N ASP A 1078 9.40 17.76 22.84
CA ASP A 1078 9.85 17.14 24.08
C ASP A 1078 11.03 17.98 24.62
N ASP A 1079 10.73 18.76 25.66
CA ASP A 1079 11.59 19.79 26.27
C ASP A 1079 12.52 19.19 27.35
N THR A 1080 12.55 17.86 27.49
CA THR A 1080 13.28 17.20 28.59
C THR A 1080 14.81 17.34 28.53
N ASN A 1081 15.38 17.82 27.42
CA ASN A 1081 16.82 18.00 27.22
C ASN A 1081 17.24 19.41 26.74
N TYR A 1082 16.68 20.47 27.32
CA TYR A 1082 17.14 21.86 27.08
C TYR A 1082 18.65 22.08 27.33
N SER A 1083 19.28 21.25 28.16
CA SER A 1083 20.67 21.43 28.58
C SER A 1083 21.71 21.19 27.48
N ASP A 1084 21.32 20.66 26.32
CA ASP A 1084 22.24 20.39 25.20
C ASP A 1084 22.20 21.47 24.09
N LEU A 1085 21.67 22.66 24.41
CA LEU A 1085 21.72 23.86 23.56
C LEU A 1085 23.15 24.34 23.23
N ASN A 1086 24.17 23.75 23.86
CA ASN A 1086 25.60 24.02 23.66
C ASN A 1086 26.42 22.79 23.21
N SER A 1087 25.78 21.69 22.81
CA SER A 1087 26.53 20.56 22.26
C SER A 1087 27.16 20.95 20.92
N ASP A 1088 28.41 20.53 20.72
CA ASP A 1088 29.20 20.67 19.48
C ASP A 1088 28.44 20.23 18.21
N MET A 1089 27.30 19.51 18.32
CA MET A 1089 26.37 19.24 17.22
C MET A 1089 25.77 20.50 16.57
N LEU A 1090 25.56 21.60 17.31
CA LEU A 1090 24.99 22.85 16.78
C LEU A 1090 26.06 23.80 16.19
N GLN A 1091 27.35 23.56 16.46
CA GLN A 1091 28.45 24.29 15.80
C GLN A 1091 28.75 23.75 14.39
N MET A 1092 28.33 22.52 14.07
CA MET A 1092 28.63 21.89 12.77
C MET A 1092 27.74 22.37 11.61
N THR A 1093 26.65 23.12 11.85
CA THR A 1093 25.76 23.51 10.76
C THR A 1093 26.38 24.47 9.74
N ASN A 1094 27.54 25.11 10.02
CA ASN A 1094 28.37 25.90 9.08
C ASN A 1094 27.58 26.58 7.94
N LEU A 1095 26.45 27.19 8.29
CA LEU A 1095 25.72 28.10 7.44
C LEU A 1095 26.33 29.46 7.72
N ASP A 1096 27.39 29.75 6.98
CA ASP A 1096 28.14 31.02 6.90
C ASP A 1096 27.85 32.05 8.02
N ASP A 1097 28.81 32.21 8.93
CA ASP A 1097 28.81 33.22 10.00
C ASP A 1097 28.81 34.66 9.46
N SER A 1098 28.90 34.86 8.14
CA SER A 1098 28.88 36.18 7.49
C SER A 1098 27.56 36.95 7.60
N ILE A 1099 26.48 36.33 8.08
CA ILE A 1099 25.18 37.00 8.27
C ILE A 1099 24.81 37.01 9.76
N VAL A 1100 25.50 37.86 10.51
CA VAL A 1100 25.09 38.31 11.83
C VAL A 1100 23.89 39.26 11.64
N ILE A 1101 22.70 38.87 12.09
CA ILE A 1101 21.66 39.86 12.37
C ILE A 1101 22.16 40.59 13.61
N ASP A 1102 22.69 41.79 13.42
CA ASP A 1102 23.11 42.64 14.51
C ASP A 1102 21.89 42.96 15.38
N ALA A 1103 21.84 42.36 16.57
CA ALA A 1103 20.79 42.59 17.54
C ALA A 1103 20.70 44.06 17.98
N HIS A 1104 21.73 44.87 17.70
CA HIS A 1104 21.74 46.30 18.00
C HIS A 1104 21.02 47.17 16.96
N THR A 1105 20.71 46.68 15.76
CA THR A 1105 20.04 47.51 14.73
C THR A 1105 18.51 47.54 14.85
N VAL A 1106 17.90 46.69 15.69
CA VAL A 1106 16.43 46.60 15.83
C VAL A 1106 15.86 47.46 16.99
N TYR A 1107 16.72 48.03 17.86
CA TYR A 1107 16.25 48.76 19.05
C TYR A 1107 16.76 50.21 19.19
N SER A 1108 17.17 50.87 18.10
CA SER A 1108 17.40 52.32 18.12
C SER A 1108 16.20 53.05 17.50
N GLY A 1109 15.18 53.36 18.31
CA GLY A 1109 14.06 54.18 17.81
C GLY A 1109 12.91 54.48 18.75
N TYR A 1110 12.82 53.86 19.94
CA TYR A 1110 11.75 54.18 20.89
C TYR A 1110 12.36 54.73 22.20
N ASP A 1111 12.25 56.04 22.35
CA ASP A 1111 12.42 56.77 23.60
C ASP A 1111 11.32 56.33 24.57
N TYR A 1112 11.70 55.72 25.69
CA TYR A 1112 10.78 55.43 26.79
C TYR A 1112 10.59 56.73 27.60
N ARG A 1113 9.59 57.50 27.21
CA ARG A 1113 8.86 58.46 28.05
C ARG A 1113 7.36 58.31 27.86
#